data_AF-A0A139X3V2-F1
#
_entry.id   AF-A0A139X3V2-F1
#
_cell.length_a   1.000
_cell.length_b   1.000
_cell.length_c   1.000
_cell.angle_alpha   90.00
_cell.angle_beta   90.00
_cell.angle_gamma   90.00
#
_symmetry.space_group_name_H-M   'P 1'
#
loop_
_entity.id
_entity.type
_entity.pdbx_description
1 polymer ?
#
loop_
_entity_poly.entity_id
_entity_poly.type
_entity_poly.pdbx_seq_one_letter_code
_entity_poly.pdbx_strand_id
1 'polypeptide(L)'
;MPVKIELLNRYQLRLKDDDLLLLPVVEIKPTDNFNLPHISRIDISVTGTPEDLAQQIHSAYKSVNFSTSKLLKLTSPQRLKQIDCRWNRPLSMRVNCILLVTVEYFDSDEVGNPNLFATKIAVSECNIWTSAPVGETETKISVPPTTPPPPGPFFKSEPIPEMQKSEISYPGWFAIDFGTSNSTITLYDPKVIVTPDSFPNEQEARLRERMASWLNQRPVDNVPGVSRDAWEQEWQKFLTELSKDLKEINSVTRHNLGDRLFRGVNNIDLLETIRQIEICLSKRLSWFRRSASKRLNQIYHEVFRVPPLEWQSLISVELDKDRRLNEISSELEVSHLEPSPQKNDRAKVKVVLGEQAKQHRLDAIRNGEEIEGRFLHSPKRYFGQERSFQITLNGNSESIEVNKLLQAAYAQLIELTEKYRQRYPGRCSEGKFYRAVVTYPTIASPFVRREIENLVRQLDIEDVQMAYDEAISVALFFLWREFGGDLNVGIESFKTRCRYNGDKWWQNVLVLDIGGGTTDLALIRLTLEEINPFEPGEDRGDGGRYYKLTPKLLGSSGHLQLGGELITLRLFLLLKAAIADCLLTAVVRERLDKDVLKVQPEELSDYFLDNGKYLPGSLLAYVDKEIREGDAYKDALNAAEKVIPTRWKYASSRAQAFYTLWEQAENAKITLGQKRPKDAPEPVFVLDGQKIFELLQQNDIQLPSEAIDTLSVTLTVKQFERAVSPVIREAIGIAQGLIENAFGSKLPESQNSQTNKEQVDWFILSGKTCNLELVSRELYRVFSKSDYFVWNDERVTFEPEYTKLATSAGACFAEKIRQLGFSPKDSKELLRRGANQLYIDVKNLFYFLPCSFKREVIGGNLDPIFQAGQELYQLQSNDSLARFRSSWQGMQLTNNIIRQDFENIKPQLWGSYNGEALRRKLDMSEEDFKNLIKIQFEINQKLDIDLLLCQGNPHYLIPINIPCLDAAKALSISTVISDEAQVVCDIAVNVAESANALKTDAHTVIFQAQKDYSNELRVFRYDDGDVQPQGKGLITELPAFPASGKHTFYFQFHNPQSNKWELIGQLPEPEVKSEYPCRYYVSLNEKGILRVHAFEVPYLTSSDPNCLKQEGYVFRDTLQAQPNDVRAERDPFSGEH
;
A
#
# COMPACT_ATOMS: atom_id res chain seq x y z
N MET A 1 -9.28 27.06 49.14
CA MET A 1 -9.13 25.65 48.71
C MET A 1 -10.40 25.28 47.99
N PRO A 2 -10.37 25.23 46.64
CA PRO A 2 -11.35 26.03 45.94
C PRO A 2 -12.13 25.32 44.85
N VAL A 3 -13.21 25.96 44.43
CA VAL A 3 -13.69 25.88 43.06
C VAL A 3 -12.49 26.20 42.14
N LYS A 4 -12.10 25.28 41.26
CA LYS A 4 -11.07 25.57 40.25
C LYS A 4 -11.75 26.23 39.06
N ILE A 5 -11.26 27.41 38.67
CA ILE A 5 -11.69 28.11 37.47
C ILE A 5 -10.70 27.74 36.36
N GLU A 6 -11.15 27.01 35.35
CA GLU A 6 -10.36 26.72 34.16
C GLU A 6 -10.58 27.82 33.14
N LEU A 7 -9.58 28.68 33.05
CA LEU A 7 -9.51 29.84 32.16
C LEU A 7 -8.05 29.97 31.71
N LEU A 8 -7.83 30.18 30.41
CA LEU A 8 -6.49 30.38 29.85
C LEU A 8 -5.89 31.69 30.39
N ASN A 9 -4.63 31.66 30.84
CA ASN A 9 -3.95 32.88 31.33
C ASN A 9 -3.78 33.93 30.22
N ARG A 10 -3.68 33.51 28.95
CA ARG A 10 -3.60 34.38 27.78
C ARG A 10 -4.44 33.81 26.64
N TYR A 11 -5.16 34.67 25.93
CA TYR A 11 -6.03 34.32 24.81
C TYR A 11 -5.85 35.30 23.65
N GLN A 12 -5.56 34.80 22.45
CA GLN A 12 -5.46 35.65 21.27
C GLN A 12 -6.85 35.87 20.68
N LEU A 13 -7.32 37.12 20.64
CA LEU A 13 -8.63 37.47 20.10
C LEU A 13 -8.65 37.34 18.57
N ARG A 14 -9.67 36.67 18.03
CA ARG A 14 -9.86 36.44 16.59
C ARG A 14 -11.33 36.59 16.20
N LEU A 15 -11.58 36.85 14.92
CA LEU A 15 -12.91 36.83 14.31
C LEU A 15 -13.13 35.50 13.59
N LYS A 16 -14.31 34.89 13.74
CA LYS A 16 -14.68 33.64 13.05
C LYS A 16 -15.33 33.90 11.66
N ASP A 17 -16.09 35.00 11.53
CA ASP A 17 -16.90 35.33 10.34
C ASP A 17 -17.02 36.86 10.10
N ASP A 18 -15.90 37.57 9.98
CA ASP A 18 -15.77 39.05 9.85
C ASP A 18 -16.41 39.94 10.95
N ASP A 19 -17.42 39.46 11.70
CA ASP A 19 -18.12 40.19 12.77
C ASP A 19 -18.21 39.43 14.10
N LEU A 20 -17.99 38.11 14.15
CA LEU A 20 -18.14 37.32 15.39
C LEU A 20 -16.82 37.11 16.14
N LEU A 21 -16.71 37.64 17.38
CA LEU A 21 -15.55 37.46 18.25
C LEU A 21 -15.52 36.07 18.90
N LEU A 22 -14.39 35.39 18.76
CA LEU A 22 -14.08 34.19 19.54
C LEU A 22 -13.58 34.61 20.92
N LEU A 23 -14.27 34.20 21.98
CA LEU A 23 -13.95 34.57 23.36
C LEU A 23 -13.43 33.36 24.17
N PRO A 24 -12.59 33.58 25.20
CA PRO A 24 -12.07 32.50 26.03
C PRO A 24 -13.17 31.78 26.81
N VAL A 25 -13.14 30.45 26.82
CA VAL A 25 -14.09 29.63 27.59
C VAL A 25 -13.77 29.72 29.08
N VAL A 26 -14.81 29.88 29.92
CA VAL A 26 -14.70 29.83 31.38
C VAL A 26 -15.45 28.61 31.88
N GLU A 27 -14.75 27.69 32.53
CA GLU A 27 -15.33 26.53 33.21
C GLU A 27 -15.00 26.57 34.70
N ILE A 28 -15.96 26.19 35.54
CA ILE A 28 -15.75 26.05 36.99
C ILE A 28 -15.94 24.59 37.37
N LYS A 29 -15.02 24.03 38.16
CA LYS A 29 -15.09 22.63 38.56
C LYS A 29 -14.76 22.41 40.04
N PRO A 30 -15.32 21.36 40.67
CA PRO A 30 -14.89 20.97 41.99
C PRO A 30 -13.43 20.48 41.91
N THR A 31 -12.67 20.67 42.99
CA THR A 31 -11.34 20.05 43.12
C THR A 31 -11.48 18.61 43.60
N ASP A 32 -10.49 17.76 43.36
CA ASP A 32 -10.55 16.28 43.58
C ASP A 32 -10.61 15.83 45.07
N ASN A 33 -11.04 16.71 45.98
CA ASN A 33 -11.19 16.44 47.42
C ASN A 33 -12.65 16.18 47.79
N PHE A 34 -12.90 15.53 48.94
CA PHE A 34 -14.22 15.11 49.44
C PHE A 34 -15.22 16.25 49.82
N ASN A 35 -14.95 17.51 49.46
CA ASN A 35 -15.79 18.68 49.80
C ASN A 35 -16.57 19.16 48.56
N LEU A 36 -17.88 19.41 48.70
CA LEU A 36 -18.77 19.82 47.62
C LEU A 36 -19.07 21.32 47.71
N PRO A 37 -18.49 22.18 46.85
CA PRO A 37 -18.67 23.62 46.96
C PRO A 37 -20.06 24.06 46.54
N HIS A 38 -20.63 24.98 47.32
CA HIS A 38 -21.93 25.61 47.10
C HIS A 38 -21.72 27.07 46.70
N ILE A 39 -21.86 27.38 45.42
CA ILE A 39 -21.56 28.69 44.85
C ILE A 39 -22.67 29.68 45.21
N SER A 40 -22.28 30.81 45.76
CA SER A 40 -23.15 31.95 46.10
C SER A 40 -23.11 33.03 45.04
N ARG A 41 -21.96 33.30 44.42
CA ARG A 41 -21.83 34.35 43.41
C ARG A 41 -20.74 34.04 42.40
N ILE A 42 -20.96 34.44 41.15
CA ILE A 42 -19.97 34.42 40.08
C ILE A 42 -19.97 35.81 39.46
N ASP A 43 -18.89 36.55 39.65
CA ASP A 43 -18.66 37.86 39.05
C ASP A 43 -17.64 37.76 37.94
N ILE A 44 -17.98 38.27 36.76
CA ILE A 44 -17.09 38.32 35.60
C ILE A 44 -16.95 39.78 35.19
N SER A 45 -15.72 40.28 35.05
CA SER A 45 -15.44 41.63 34.56
C SER A 45 -14.38 41.62 33.46
N VAL A 46 -14.50 42.53 32.49
CA VAL A 46 -13.49 42.72 31.44
C VAL A 46 -13.09 44.18 31.38
N THR A 47 -11.79 44.44 31.45
CA THR A 47 -11.23 45.80 31.43
C THR A 47 -10.01 45.85 30.51
N GLY A 48 -9.68 46.99 29.93
CA GLY A 48 -8.48 47.15 29.10
C GLY A 48 -8.73 47.92 27.81
N THR A 49 -7.81 47.82 26.85
CA THR A 49 -7.79 48.67 25.66
C THR A 49 -8.03 47.87 24.36
N PRO A 50 -8.81 48.38 23.39
CA PRO A 50 -9.71 49.54 23.47
C PRO A 50 -10.88 49.34 24.46
N GLU A 51 -11.30 50.41 25.15
CA GLU A 51 -12.33 50.33 26.20
C GLU A 51 -13.72 49.90 25.67
N ASP A 52 -14.07 50.32 24.45
CA ASP A 52 -15.33 49.94 23.80
C ASP A 52 -15.37 48.43 23.46
N LEU A 53 -14.24 47.88 23.03
CA LEU A 53 -14.09 46.44 22.82
C LEU A 53 -14.12 45.67 24.15
N ALA A 54 -13.46 46.17 25.20
CA ALA A 54 -13.50 45.55 26.53
C ALA A 54 -14.93 45.51 27.09
N GLN A 55 -15.70 46.59 26.93
CA GLN A 55 -17.12 46.63 27.31
C GLN A 55 -17.97 45.66 26.49
N GLN A 56 -17.70 45.55 25.19
CA GLN A 56 -18.41 44.61 24.33
C GLN A 56 -18.13 43.16 24.73
N ILE A 57 -16.87 42.81 25.00
CA ILE A 57 -16.49 41.48 25.49
C ILE A 57 -17.11 41.24 26.87
N HIS A 58 -17.11 42.24 27.76
CA HIS A 58 -17.76 42.14 29.08
C HIS A 58 -19.24 41.76 28.96
N SER A 59 -19.97 42.40 28.04
CA SER A 59 -21.40 42.13 27.82
C SER A 59 -21.71 40.68 27.40
N ALA A 60 -20.71 39.97 26.85
CA ALA A 60 -20.85 38.59 26.42
C ALA A 60 -20.84 37.57 27.58
N TYR A 61 -20.40 38.00 28.77
CA TYR A 61 -20.37 37.20 29.98
C TYR A 61 -21.46 37.66 30.95
N LYS A 62 -22.12 36.69 31.60
CA LYS A 62 -23.16 36.97 32.59
C LYS A 62 -22.68 36.64 33.99
N SER A 63 -22.56 37.64 34.85
CA SER A 63 -22.42 37.45 36.29
C SER A 63 -23.72 36.88 36.88
N VAL A 64 -23.61 35.99 37.86
CA VAL A 64 -24.75 35.29 38.47
C VAL A 64 -24.65 35.37 39.99
N ASN A 65 -25.75 35.69 40.65
CA ASN A 65 -25.85 35.71 42.10
C ASN A 65 -26.95 34.73 42.54
N PHE A 66 -26.60 33.82 43.45
CA PHE A 66 -27.47 32.79 43.97
C PHE A 66 -27.97 33.21 45.36
N SER A 67 -29.28 33.08 45.61
CA SER A 67 -29.81 33.39 46.95
C SER A 67 -29.27 32.37 47.97
N THR A 68 -29.18 32.78 49.24
CA THR A 68 -28.78 31.89 50.35
C THR A 68 -29.70 30.67 50.50
N SER A 69 -30.92 30.73 49.95
CA SER A 69 -31.88 29.62 49.89
C SER A 69 -31.76 28.72 48.64
N LYS A 70 -30.91 29.06 47.65
CA LYS A 70 -30.70 28.31 46.40
C LYS A 70 -29.25 28.44 45.89
N LEU A 71 -28.27 28.02 46.70
CA LEU A 71 -26.87 27.94 46.28
C LEU A 71 -26.68 26.87 45.19
N LEU A 72 -25.75 27.11 44.26
CA LEU A 72 -25.41 26.14 43.22
C LEU A 72 -24.41 25.12 43.77
N LYS A 73 -24.88 23.90 44.03
CA LYS A 73 -24.01 22.78 44.40
C LYS A 73 -23.23 22.27 43.20
N LEU A 74 -21.91 22.45 43.19
CA LEU A 74 -21.04 22.09 42.09
C LEU A 74 -20.53 20.65 42.24
N THR A 75 -21.15 19.70 41.52
CA THR A 75 -20.83 18.26 41.58
C THR A 75 -20.08 17.74 40.35
N SER A 76 -20.06 18.52 39.27
CA SER A 76 -19.36 18.25 38.02
C SER A 76 -18.87 19.58 37.44
N PRO A 77 -17.90 19.58 36.50
CA PRO A 77 -17.51 20.79 35.79
C PRO A 77 -18.71 21.47 35.12
N GLN A 78 -18.79 22.78 35.26
CA GLN A 78 -19.86 23.61 34.70
C GLN A 78 -19.25 24.73 33.86
N ARG A 79 -19.59 24.73 32.57
CA ARG A 79 -19.19 25.79 31.65
C ARG A 79 -20.13 26.98 31.78
N LEU A 80 -19.57 28.17 31.99
CA LEU A 80 -20.36 29.39 32.10
C LEU A 80 -20.91 29.79 30.74
N LYS A 81 -22.20 30.15 30.71
CA LYS A 81 -22.87 30.55 29.47
C LYS A 81 -22.28 31.86 28.95
N GLN A 82 -21.83 31.82 27.70
CA GLN A 82 -21.38 32.96 26.93
C GLN A 82 -22.41 33.24 25.83
N ILE A 83 -22.69 34.51 25.57
CA ILE A 83 -23.52 34.90 24.42
C ILE A 83 -22.61 35.32 23.26
N ASP A 84 -23.09 35.16 22.04
CA ASP A 84 -22.36 35.55 20.84
C ASP A 84 -22.01 37.05 20.89
N CYS A 85 -20.71 37.34 20.79
CA CYS A 85 -20.18 38.70 20.86
C CYS A 85 -19.86 39.20 19.46
N ARG A 86 -20.72 40.06 18.91
CA ARG A 86 -20.49 40.67 17.60
C ARG A 86 -19.71 41.98 17.70
N TRP A 87 -18.77 42.18 16.80
CA TRP A 87 -17.89 43.33 16.68
C TRP A 87 -17.79 43.77 15.21
N ASN A 88 -18.53 44.83 14.88
CA ASN A 88 -18.73 45.26 13.49
C ASN A 88 -17.62 46.19 12.97
N ARG A 89 -16.44 46.18 13.59
CA ARG A 89 -15.28 47.00 13.23
C ARG A 89 -14.06 46.09 13.05
N PRO A 90 -13.07 46.45 12.21
CA PRO A 90 -11.81 45.73 12.15
C PRO A 90 -11.17 45.61 13.53
N LEU A 91 -10.65 44.43 13.85
CA LEU A 91 -9.99 44.17 15.13
C LEU A 91 -8.70 45.01 15.22
N SER A 92 -8.56 45.81 16.28
CA SER A 92 -7.36 46.65 16.47
C SER A 92 -6.10 45.78 16.67
N MET A 93 -4.96 46.21 16.13
CA MET A 93 -3.66 45.54 16.32
C MET A 93 -3.04 45.76 17.71
N ARG A 94 -3.75 46.44 18.63
CA ARG A 94 -3.30 46.75 20.01
C ARG A 94 -4.35 46.40 21.06
N VAL A 95 -5.04 45.27 20.91
CA VAL A 95 -5.98 44.80 21.94
C VAL A 95 -5.18 44.23 23.11
N ASN A 96 -5.51 44.66 24.32
CA ASN A 96 -5.00 44.16 25.58
C ASN A 96 -6.08 44.33 26.65
N CYS A 97 -6.92 43.32 26.81
CA CYS A 97 -8.01 43.28 27.78
C CYS A 97 -7.75 42.19 28.82
N ILE A 98 -8.15 42.41 30.06
CA ILE A 98 -8.09 41.45 31.16
C ILE A 98 -9.52 41.03 31.50
N LEU A 99 -9.81 39.75 31.29
CA LEU A 99 -11.01 39.09 31.78
C LEU A 99 -10.73 38.53 33.17
N LEU A 100 -11.45 39.00 34.18
CA LEU A 100 -11.36 38.56 35.56
C LEU A 100 -12.64 37.80 35.95
N VAL A 101 -12.48 36.60 36.49
CA VAL A 101 -13.58 35.75 36.98
C VAL A 101 -13.38 35.52 38.47
N THR A 102 -14.38 35.88 39.27
CA THR A 102 -14.41 35.70 40.72
C THR A 102 -15.61 34.84 41.11
N VAL A 103 -15.36 33.73 41.81
CA VAL A 103 -16.40 32.81 42.31
C VAL A 103 -16.40 32.83 43.82
N GLU A 104 -17.52 33.25 44.41
CA GLU A 104 -17.79 33.13 45.85
C GLU A 104 -18.57 31.85 46.12
N TYR A 105 -18.13 31.05 47.11
CA TYR A 105 -18.74 29.77 47.45
C TYR A 105 -18.60 29.46 48.95
N PHE A 106 -19.42 28.54 49.42
CA PHE A 106 -19.35 27.92 50.74
C PHE A 106 -18.91 26.47 50.60
N ASP A 107 -18.17 25.96 51.59
CA ASP A 107 -17.87 24.53 51.66
C ASP A 107 -19.08 23.74 52.15
N SER A 108 -19.09 22.42 51.94
CA SER A 108 -20.05 21.53 52.56
C SER A 108 -19.62 21.07 53.95
N ASP A 109 -20.57 20.82 54.85
CA ASP A 109 -20.37 20.06 56.09
C ASP A 109 -20.18 18.55 55.80
N GLU A 110 -19.97 17.74 56.86
CA GLU A 110 -19.75 16.29 56.76
C GLU A 110 -20.93 15.53 56.12
N VAL A 111 -22.11 16.15 56.01
CA VAL A 111 -23.32 15.56 55.43
C VAL A 111 -23.62 16.14 54.03
N GLY A 112 -22.79 17.08 53.54
CA GLY A 112 -22.88 17.65 52.20
C GLY A 112 -23.72 18.94 52.09
N ASN A 113 -24.14 19.55 53.21
CA ASN A 113 -24.91 20.80 53.26
C ASN A 113 -24.01 22.04 53.31
N PRO A 114 -24.41 23.21 52.80
CA PRO A 114 -23.56 24.39 52.79
C PRO A 114 -23.27 24.93 54.20
N ASN A 115 -21.98 25.08 54.52
CA ASN A 115 -21.50 25.73 55.73
C ASN A 115 -21.46 27.26 55.54
N LEU A 116 -22.53 27.93 55.95
CA LEU A 116 -22.72 29.38 55.75
C LEU A 116 -21.90 30.28 56.70
N PHE A 117 -21.06 29.71 57.56
CA PHE A 117 -20.29 30.49 58.55
C PHE A 117 -19.08 31.21 57.94
N ALA A 118 -18.55 30.75 56.80
CA ALA A 118 -17.39 31.36 56.15
C ALA A 118 -17.49 31.28 54.62
N THR A 119 -17.68 32.43 53.95
CA THR A 119 -17.60 32.54 52.50
C THR A 119 -16.16 32.43 52.02
N LYS A 120 -15.92 31.70 50.94
CA LYS A 120 -14.63 31.57 50.26
C LYS A 120 -14.69 32.14 48.86
N ILE A 121 -13.53 32.54 48.33
CA ILE A 121 -13.40 33.17 47.02
C ILE A 121 -12.35 32.43 46.19
N ALA A 122 -12.64 32.21 44.91
CA ALA A 122 -11.69 31.76 43.88
C ALA A 122 -11.64 32.80 42.77
N VAL A 123 -10.43 33.13 42.27
CA VAL A 123 -10.23 34.16 41.26
C VAL A 123 -9.32 33.61 40.15
N SER A 124 -9.63 33.90 38.90
CA SER A 124 -8.77 33.64 37.75
C SER A 124 -8.86 34.78 36.76
N GLU A 125 -7.76 35.06 36.06
CA GLU A 125 -7.69 36.11 35.04
C GLU A 125 -7.13 35.58 33.70
N CYS A 126 -7.56 36.21 32.62
CA CYS A 126 -7.12 35.94 31.25
C CYS A 126 -6.77 37.25 30.56
N ASN A 127 -5.53 37.37 30.05
CA ASN A 127 -5.17 38.45 29.15
C ASN A 127 -5.61 38.11 27.71
N ILE A 128 -6.56 38.87 27.19
CA ILE A 128 -7.07 38.84 25.82
C ILE A 128 -6.28 39.86 24.97
N TRP A 129 -5.57 39.40 23.94
CA TRP A 129 -4.65 40.24 23.16
C TRP A 129 -4.71 39.98 21.64
N THR A 130 -4.16 40.90 20.84
CA THR A 130 -3.93 40.72 19.39
C THR A 130 -2.45 40.87 19.04
N SER A 131 -1.97 40.11 18.05
CA SER A 131 -0.57 40.14 17.60
C SER A 131 -0.30 41.32 16.68
N ALA A 132 0.69 42.14 17.00
CA ALA A 132 1.26 43.09 16.04
C ALA A 132 2.05 42.35 14.95
N PRO A 133 2.00 42.77 13.67
CA PRO A 133 2.85 42.18 12.64
C PRO A 133 4.32 42.44 12.98
N VAL A 134 5.13 41.38 12.89
CA VAL A 134 6.59 41.43 13.04
C VAL A 134 7.15 42.17 11.83
N GLY A 135 7.49 43.44 12.00
CA GLY A 135 8.35 44.15 11.05
C GLY A 135 9.75 43.56 11.11
N GLU A 136 10.21 43.04 9.99
CA GLU A 136 11.59 42.61 9.76
C GLU A 136 12.54 43.71 10.24
N THR A 137 13.39 43.36 11.20
CA THR A 137 14.43 44.26 11.69
C THR A 137 15.60 44.16 10.72
N GLU A 138 15.52 44.88 9.60
CA GLU A 138 16.65 45.04 8.68
C GLU A 138 17.78 45.79 9.38
N THR A 139 18.93 45.12 9.45
CA THR A 139 20.20 45.67 9.86
C THR A 139 20.69 46.63 8.77
N LYS A 140 20.65 47.93 9.07
CA LYS A 140 21.14 49.00 8.20
C LYS A 140 22.64 48.85 7.89
N ILE A 141 22.98 48.56 6.64
CA ILE A 141 24.26 48.94 6.03
C ILE A 141 24.02 50.22 5.23
N SER A 142 24.83 51.23 5.52
CA SER A 142 24.78 52.60 5.02
C SER A 142 25.34 52.77 3.60
N VAL A 143 24.60 53.43 2.72
CA VAL A 143 25.12 54.10 1.50
C VAL A 143 24.40 55.47 1.35
N PRO A 144 25.09 56.55 0.91
CA PRO A 144 24.68 57.94 1.17
C PRO A 144 23.65 58.52 0.17
N PRO A 145 23.06 59.69 0.47
CA PRO A 145 21.85 60.17 -0.19
C PRO A 145 22.16 60.85 -1.51
N THR A 146 21.38 60.53 -2.55
CA THR A 146 21.27 61.35 -3.75
C THR A 146 19.86 61.92 -3.85
N THR A 147 19.80 63.25 -3.93
CA THR A 147 18.61 64.09 -4.05
C THR A 147 17.87 63.91 -5.40
N PRO A 148 16.57 64.27 -5.48
CA PRO A 148 15.65 63.84 -6.54
C PRO A 148 15.67 64.77 -7.76
N PRO A 149 15.29 64.29 -8.97
CA PRO A 149 14.86 65.16 -10.05
C PRO A 149 13.34 65.42 -10.02
N PRO A 150 12.85 66.51 -10.65
CA PRO A 150 11.49 67.03 -10.50
C PRO A 150 10.46 66.35 -11.43
N PRO A 151 9.16 66.63 -11.26
CA PRO A 151 8.09 65.92 -11.94
C PRO A 151 7.94 66.37 -13.41
N GLY A 152 7.89 65.40 -14.32
CA GLY A 152 7.53 65.57 -15.74
C GLY A 152 6.24 64.81 -16.09
N PRO A 153 5.50 65.23 -17.13
CA PRO A 153 4.05 65.09 -17.20
C PRO A 153 3.56 63.82 -17.92
N PHE A 154 2.41 63.31 -17.43
CA PHE A 154 1.37 62.55 -18.13
C PHE A 154 1.78 61.59 -19.26
N PHE A 155 1.81 60.28 -18.96
CA PHE A 155 1.40 59.26 -19.92
C PHE A 155 0.56 58.16 -19.24
N LYS A 156 -0.54 57.83 -19.93
CA LYS A 156 -1.60 56.83 -19.74
C LYS A 156 -1.35 55.74 -18.68
N SER A 157 -2.33 55.54 -17.81
CA SER A 157 -2.49 54.37 -16.96
C SER A 157 -2.54 53.09 -17.79
N GLU A 158 -1.45 52.34 -17.81
CA GLU A 158 -1.46 50.92 -18.11
C GLU A 158 -2.21 50.17 -17.00
N PRO A 159 -2.84 49.01 -17.29
CA PRO A 159 -3.51 48.22 -16.28
C PRO A 159 -2.50 47.81 -15.22
N ILE A 160 -2.88 47.97 -13.96
CA ILE A 160 -2.17 47.39 -12.80
C ILE A 160 -1.92 45.91 -13.13
N PRO A 161 -0.66 45.41 -13.09
CA PRO A 161 -0.42 43.99 -13.21
C PRO A 161 -1.22 43.31 -12.10
N GLU A 162 -2.14 42.41 -12.47
CA GLU A 162 -2.72 41.49 -11.50
C GLU A 162 -1.58 40.92 -10.68
N MET A 163 -1.59 41.14 -9.36
CA MET A 163 -0.75 40.40 -8.44
C MET A 163 -1.01 38.92 -8.75
N GLN A 164 -0.06 38.25 -9.40
CA GLN A 164 -0.06 36.80 -9.54
C GLN A 164 -0.30 36.25 -8.13
N LYS A 165 -1.50 35.72 -7.88
CA LYS A 165 -1.73 34.90 -6.69
C LYS A 165 -0.65 33.84 -6.72
N SER A 166 0.20 33.81 -5.70
CA SER A 166 1.12 32.70 -5.50
C SER A 166 0.31 31.41 -5.57
N GLU A 167 0.61 30.55 -6.54
CA GLU A 167 -0.10 29.29 -6.73
C GLU A 167 0.14 28.43 -5.49
N ILE A 168 -0.86 28.30 -4.63
CA ILE A 168 -0.73 27.55 -3.38
C ILE A 168 -0.71 26.05 -3.69
N SER A 169 0.23 25.32 -3.08
CA SER A 169 0.31 23.87 -3.20
C SER A 169 -0.72 23.20 -2.29
N TYR A 170 -1.32 22.10 -2.77
CA TYR A 170 -2.17 21.25 -1.96
C TYR A 170 -1.33 20.59 -0.85
N PRO A 171 -1.69 20.74 0.44
CA PRO A 171 -0.86 20.26 1.54
C PRO A 171 -0.91 18.73 1.73
N GLY A 172 -1.83 18.04 1.06
CA GLY A 172 -1.95 16.59 1.07
C GLY A 172 -1.39 15.92 -0.19
N TRP A 173 -1.81 14.69 -0.45
CA TRP A 173 -1.47 13.94 -1.67
C TRP A 173 -2.56 12.91 -1.98
N PHE A 174 -2.48 12.27 -3.13
CA PHE A 174 -3.40 11.22 -3.53
C PHE A 174 -2.63 9.98 -4.00
N ALA A 175 -3.24 8.81 -3.83
CA ALA A 175 -2.73 7.54 -4.30
C ALA A 175 -3.62 6.99 -5.41
N ILE A 176 -3.01 6.54 -6.51
CA ILE A 176 -3.70 5.97 -7.67
C ILE A 176 -3.42 4.47 -7.75
N ASP A 177 -4.48 3.67 -7.80
CA ASP A 177 -4.46 2.31 -8.35
C ASP A 177 -5.08 2.33 -9.75
N PHE A 178 -4.22 2.30 -10.78
CA PHE A 178 -4.65 2.19 -12.16
C PHE A 178 -4.80 0.70 -12.52
N GLY A 179 -5.94 0.13 -12.16
CA GLY A 179 -6.19 -1.30 -12.32
C GLY A 179 -6.57 -1.70 -13.74
N THR A 180 -6.43 -3.00 -14.04
CA THR A 180 -6.70 -3.53 -15.40
C THR A 180 -8.14 -3.26 -15.83
N SER A 181 -9.11 -3.67 -15.03
CA SER A 181 -10.53 -3.49 -15.36
C SER A 181 -11.19 -2.30 -14.63
N ASN A 182 -10.70 -1.93 -13.43
CA ASN A 182 -11.22 -0.80 -12.65
C ASN A 182 -10.07 -0.09 -11.93
N SER A 183 -10.19 1.22 -11.76
CA SER A 183 -9.24 2.10 -11.08
C SER A 183 -9.85 2.77 -9.85
N THR A 184 -9.03 3.07 -8.84
CA THR A 184 -9.43 3.78 -7.61
C THR A 184 -8.44 4.87 -7.21
N ILE A 185 -8.91 5.87 -6.48
CA ILE A 185 -8.08 6.92 -5.89
C ILE A 185 -8.43 7.13 -4.43
N THR A 186 -7.39 7.29 -3.60
CA THR A 186 -7.52 7.69 -2.20
C THR A 186 -6.72 8.96 -1.93
N LEU A 187 -7.38 9.97 -1.40
CA LEU A 187 -6.80 11.27 -1.06
C LEU A 187 -6.44 11.31 0.43
N TYR A 188 -5.27 11.81 0.79
CA TYR A 188 -4.96 12.25 2.15
C TYR A 188 -5.13 13.77 2.21
N ASP A 189 -5.98 14.27 3.12
CA ASP A 189 -6.21 15.70 3.31
C ASP A 189 -6.11 16.10 4.78
N PRO A 190 -5.11 16.90 5.19
CA PRO A 190 -4.90 17.26 6.58
C PRO A 190 -6.02 18.11 7.20
N LYS A 191 -6.95 18.65 6.39
CA LYS A 191 -8.10 19.41 6.89
C LYS A 191 -9.17 18.53 7.52
N VAL A 192 -9.20 17.24 7.19
CA VAL A 192 -10.12 16.27 7.81
C VAL A 192 -9.61 15.96 9.21
N ILE A 193 -10.12 16.71 10.20
CA ILE A 193 -9.88 16.52 11.62
C ILE A 193 -11.14 15.91 12.23
N VAL A 194 -11.00 14.76 12.87
CA VAL A 194 -12.13 14.11 13.56
C VAL A 194 -12.04 14.32 15.06
N THR A 195 -13.17 14.67 15.66
CA THR A 195 -13.30 14.87 17.10
C THR A 195 -13.24 13.54 17.85
N PRO A 196 -12.44 13.40 18.92
CA PRO A 196 -12.24 12.14 19.65
C PRO A 196 -13.50 11.51 20.28
N ASP A 197 -14.57 12.30 20.46
CA ASP A 197 -15.72 11.91 21.28
C ASP A 197 -16.87 11.23 20.50
N SER A 198 -16.70 10.94 19.21
CA SER A 198 -17.70 10.28 18.37
C SER A 198 -17.21 8.94 17.83
N PHE A 199 -18.08 8.16 17.20
CA PHE A 199 -17.71 6.96 16.43
C PHE A 199 -17.28 7.36 15.00
N PRO A 200 -16.42 6.60 14.29
CA PRO A 200 -16.12 6.90 12.88
C PRO A 200 -17.38 6.76 12.03
N ASN A 201 -17.59 7.67 11.09
CA ASN A 201 -18.78 7.69 10.24
C ASN A 201 -19.00 6.36 9.50
N GLU A 202 -17.93 5.74 9.01
CA GLU A 202 -17.97 4.48 8.28
C GLU A 202 -18.38 3.32 9.18
N GLN A 203 -17.79 3.26 10.38
CA GLN A 203 -18.16 2.24 11.37
C GLN A 203 -19.59 2.47 11.87
N GLU A 204 -19.99 3.72 12.05
CA GLU A 204 -21.34 4.09 12.51
C GLU A 204 -22.40 3.68 11.50
N ALA A 205 -22.16 3.98 10.22
CA ALA A 205 -23.02 3.58 9.12
C ALA A 205 -23.18 2.05 9.07
N ARG A 206 -22.08 1.31 9.21
CA ARG A 206 -22.12 -0.16 9.27
C ARG A 206 -22.88 -0.66 10.49
N LEU A 207 -22.64 -0.06 11.66
CA LEU A 207 -23.30 -0.46 12.90
C LEU A 207 -24.82 -0.29 12.77
N ARG A 208 -25.27 0.85 12.24
CA ARG A 208 -26.68 1.12 11.95
C ARG A 208 -27.26 0.09 10.98
N GLU A 209 -26.56 -0.17 9.87
CA GLU A 209 -26.98 -1.16 8.87
C GLU A 209 -27.13 -2.56 9.47
N ARG A 210 -26.09 -3.06 10.15
CA ARG A 210 -26.07 -4.41 10.71
C ARG A 210 -27.06 -4.61 11.84
N MET A 211 -27.21 -3.62 12.71
CA MET A 211 -28.20 -3.65 13.78
C MET A 211 -29.62 -3.59 13.21
N ALA A 212 -29.89 -2.74 12.22
CA ALA A 212 -31.18 -2.68 11.54
C ALA A 212 -31.50 -4.02 10.87
N SER A 213 -30.55 -4.57 10.11
CA SER A 213 -30.68 -5.87 9.45
C SER A 213 -30.96 -6.98 10.46
N TRP A 214 -30.24 -7.05 11.58
CA TRP A 214 -30.46 -8.05 12.62
C TRP A 214 -31.82 -7.94 13.33
N LEU A 215 -32.32 -6.72 13.55
CA LEU A 215 -33.66 -6.55 14.13
C LEU A 215 -34.77 -6.87 13.12
N ASN A 216 -34.52 -6.68 11.83
CA ASN A 216 -35.45 -6.96 10.74
C ASN A 216 -35.44 -8.44 10.32
N GLN A 217 -34.31 -9.13 10.46
CA GLN A 217 -34.11 -10.52 10.07
C GLN A 217 -33.94 -11.39 11.33
N ARG A 218 -34.88 -12.32 11.55
CA ARG A 218 -34.85 -13.26 12.68
C ARG A 218 -33.45 -13.91 12.81
N PRO A 219 -32.76 -13.82 13.96
CA PRO A 219 -31.63 -14.71 14.22
C PRO A 219 -32.17 -16.13 14.40
N VAL A 220 -31.81 -17.06 13.52
CA VAL A 220 -32.16 -18.48 13.65
C VAL A 220 -30.91 -19.24 14.11
N ASP A 221 -30.66 -19.21 15.42
CA ASP A 221 -29.74 -20.19 16.01
C ASP A 221 -30.52 -21.48 16.30
N ASN A 222 -30.01 -22.61 15.84
CA ASN A 222 -30.53 -23.92 16.25
C ASN A 222 -30.07 -24.21 17.67
N VAL A 223 -30.90 -23.87 18.67
CA VAL A 223 -30.66 -24.22 20.07
C VAL A 223 -31.27 -25.62 20.35
N PRO A 224 -30.46 -26.61 20.77
CA PRO A 224 -30.96 -27.95 21.07
C PRO A 224 -32.09 -27.91 22.10
N GLY A 225 -33.22 -28.57 21.79
CA GLY A 225 -34.38 -28.65 22.67
C GLY A 225 -35.32 -27.44 22.65
N VAL A 226 -35.06 -26.42 21.83
CA VAL A 226 -35.96 -25.25 21.66
C VAL A 226 -36.72 -25.35 20.35
N SER A 227 -38.05 -25.29 20.39
CA SER A 227 -38.88 -25.31 19.18
C SER A 227 -38.83 -23.98 18.42
N ARG A 228 -39.12 -24.03 17.11
CA ARG A 228 -39.18 -22.84 16.25
C ARG A 228 -40.18 -21.80 16.76
N ASP A 229 -41.29 -22.25 17.35
CA ASP A 229 -42.37 -21.40 17.87
C ASP A 229 -41.98 -20.72 19.19
N ALA A 230 -41.31 -21.45 20.10
CA ALA A 230 -40.82 -20.89 21.35
C ALA A 230 -39.81 -19.76 21.11
N TRP A 231 -38.96 -19.93 20.08
CA TRP A 231 -38.06 -18.89 19.61
C TRP A 231 -38.79 -17.65 19.12
N GLU A 232 -39.80 -17.85 18.25
CA GLU A 232 -40.57 -16.76 17.67
C GLU A 232 -41.31 -15.96 18.76
N GLN A 233 -41.89 -16.64 19.74
CA GLN A 233 -42.56 -15.98 20.86
C GLN A 233 -41.60 -15.11 21.68
N GLU A 234 -40.39 -15.60 22.00
CA GLU A 234 -39.40 -14.80 22.73
C GLU A 234 -38.87 -13.62 21.90
N TRP A 235 -38.65 -13.81 20.59
CA TRP A 235 -38.27 -12.73 19.68
C TRP A 235 -39.33 -11.63 19.64
N GLN A 236 -40.60 -11.99 19.50
CA GLN A 236 -41.71 -11.03 19.53
C GLN A 236 -41.84 -10.31 20.89
N LYS A 237 -41.61 -11.00 22.01
CA LYS A 237 -41.57 -10.36 23.34
C LYS A 237 -40.43 -9.35 23.47
N PHE A 238 -39.25 -9.68 22.93
CA PHE A 238 -38.11 -8.77 22.90
C PHE A 238 -38.42 -7.51 22.09
N LEU A 239 -38.90 -7.65 20.85
CA LEU A 239 -39.27 -6.49 20.01
C LEU A 239 -40.39 -5.65 20.62
N THR A 240 -41.38 -6.29 21.24
CA THR A 240 -42.49 -5.60 21.92
C THR A 240 -41.97 -4.75 23.07
N GLU A 241 -41.07 -5.27 23.90
CA GLU A 241 -40.50 -4.52 25.00
C GLU A 241 -39.62 -3.36 24.51
N LEU A 242 -38.75 -3.61 23.53
CA LEU A 242 -37.89 -2.58 22.94
C LEU A 242 -38.70 -1.41 22.37
N SER A 243 -39.86 -1.69 21.76
CA SER A 243 -40.72 -0.64 21.19
C SER A 243 -41.41 0.27 22.21
N LYS A 244 -41.53 -0.15 23.48
CA LYS A 244 -42.18 0.66 24.54
C LYS A 244 -41.28 1.78 25.04
N ASP A 245 -39.98 1.54 25.06
CA ASP A 245 -38.99 2.44 25.67
C ASP A 245 -38.57 3.58 24.72
N LEU A 246 -39.12 3.61 23.50
CA LEU A 246 -38.77 4.55 22.43
C LEU A 246 -39.96 5.43 22.04
N LYS A 247 -39.86 6.73 22.32
CA LYS A 247 -40.98 7.69 22.39
C LYS A 247 -41.65 8.06 21.05
N GLU A 248 -41.17 7.61 19.89
CA GLU A 248 -41.63 8.08 18.56
C GLU A 248 -42.20 6.99 17.63
N ILE A 249 -42.34 5.74 18.07
CA ILE A 249 -42.78 4.65 17.18
C ILE A 249 -44.29 4.41 17.31
N ASN A 250 -45.09 5.08 16.47
CA ASN A 250 -46.53 4.81 16.37
C ASN A 250 -46.83 3.31 16.17
N SER A 251 -47.80 2.80 16.94
CA SER A 251 -48.06 1.39 17.26
C SER A 251 -48.61 0.49 16.14
N VAL A 252 -48.69 0.97 14.90
CA VAL A 252 -49.55 0.34 13.87
C VAL A 252 -48.81 -0.56 12.87
N THR A 253 -47.48 -0.50 12.76
CA THR A 253 -46.72 -1.41 11.87
C THR A 253 -45.37 -1.83 12.46
N ARG A 254 -45.25 -3.11 12.82
CA ARG A 254 -44.06 -3.76 13.41
C ARG A 254 -43.02 -4.26 12.39
N HIS A 255 -43.31 -4.11 11.09
CA HIS A 255 -42.38 -4.49 10.03
C HIS A 255 -41.28 -3.42 9.92
N ASN A 256 -40.03 -3.86 9.72
CA ASN A 256 -38.85 -2.99 9.55
C ASN A 256 -38.53 -2.11 10.78
N LEU A 257 -38.74 -2.63 12.00
CA LEU A 257 -38.42 -1.89 13.23
C LEU A 257 -36.97 -1.42 13.26
N GLY A 258 -36.03 -2.26 12.82
CA GLY A 258 -34.61 -1.92 12.76
C GLY A 258 -34.32 -0.67 11.92
N ASP A 259 -34.93 -0.55 10.74
CA ASP A 259 -34.73 0.63 9.89
C ASP A 259 -35.28 1.89 10.55
N ARG A 260 -36.40 1.80 11.28
CA ARG A 260 -36.98 2.94 11.99
C ARG A 260 -36.13 3.37 13.19
N LEU A 261 -35.43 2.43 13.83
CA LEU A 261 -34.58 2.69 14.99
C LEU A 261 -33.27 3.37 14.63
N PHE A 262 -32.72 3.09 13.46
CA PHE A 262 -31.36 3.51 13.12
C PHE A 262 -31.28 4.56 12.01
N ARG A 263 -32.38 4.84 11.29
CA ARG A 263 -32.41 5.81 10.18
C ARG A 263 -32.67 7.24 10.66
N GLY A 264 -31.74 8.15 10.34
CA GLY A 264 -31.91 9.60 10.58
C GLY A 264 -31.75 10.05 12.04
N VAL A 265 -31.28 9.17 12.92
CA VAL A 265 -31.13 9.42 14.36
C VAL A 265 -29.71 9.91 14.68
N ASN A 266 -29.54 10.88 15.57
CA ASN A 266 -28.22 11.43 15.93
C ASN A 266 -27.37 10.41 16.74
N ASN A 267 -26.09 10.75 17.01
CA ASN A 267 -25.14 9.82 17.66
C ASN A 267 -25.48 9.50 19.13
N ILE A 268 -26.09 10.43 19.85
CA ILE A 268 -26.48 10.24 21.26
C ILE A 268 -27.61 9.22 21.34
N ASP A 269 -28.59 9.35 20.46
CA ASP A 269 -29.74 8.46 20.38
C ASP A 269 -29.35 7.06 19.85
N LEU A 270 -28.27 6.94 19.06
CA LEU A 270 -27.71 5.65 18.63
C LEU A 270 -27.21 4.82 19.82
N LEU A 271 -26.35 5.41 20.66
CA LEU A 271 -25.81 4.74 21.85
C LEU A 271 -26.92 4.41 22.85
N GLU A 272 -27.89 5.31 23.02
CA GLU A 272 -29.07 5.05 23.86
C GLU A 272 -29.91 3.90 23.31
N THR A 273 -30.12 3.82 21.99
CA THR A 273 -30.85 2.70 21.36
C THR A 273 -30.13 1.37 21.59
N ILE A 274 -28.81 1.34 21.45
CA ILE A 274 -27.99 0.14 21.74
C ILE A 274 -28.12 -0.24 23.23
N ARG A 275 -28.05 0.74 24.13
CA ARG A 275 -28.25 0.52 25.57
C ARG A 275 -29.63 -0.10 25.86
N GLN A 276 -30.69 0.40 25.23
CA GLN A 276 -32.05 -0.15 25.39
C GLN A 276 -32.17 -1.59 24.87
N ILE A 277 -31.50 -1.91 23.76
CA ILE A 277 -31.41 -3.28 23.25
C ILE A 277 -30.79 -4.21 24.31
N GLU A 278 -29.66 -3.83 24.89
CA GLU A 278 -28.98 -4.66 25.90
C GLU A 278 -29.81 -4.82 27.19
N ILE A 279 -30.47 -3.75 27.65
CA ILE A 279 -31.41 -3.80 28.78
C ILE A 279 -32.58 -4.73 28.47
N CYS A 280 -33.18 -4.63 27.29
CA CYS A 280 -34.30 -5.50 26.89
C CYS A 280 -33.90 -6.97 26.78
N LEU A 281 -32.67 -7.26 26.32
CA LEU A 281 -32.11 -8.61 26.28
C LEU A 281 -31.87 -9.19 27.67
N SER A 282 -31.48 -8.37 28.64
CA SER A 282 -31.27 -8.81 30.02
C SER A 282 -32.53 -9.39 30.69
N LYS A 283 -33.72 -8.97 30.22
CA LYS A 283 -35.04 -9.43 30.67
C LYS A 283 -35.52 -10.73 29.99
N ARG A 284 -34.75 -11.30 29.05
CA ARG A 284 -35.15 -12.50 28.26
C ARG A 284 -34.58 -13.79 28.84
N LEU A 285 -35.08 -14.92 28.35
CA LEU A 285 -34.58 -16.24 28.73
C LEU A 285 -33.08 -16.40 28.42
N SER A 286 -32.39 -17.19 29.24
CA SER A 286 -30.92 -17.28 29.20
C SER A 286 -30.37 -17.84 27.88
N TRP A 287 -31.08 -18.77 27.24
CA TRP A 287 -30.72 -19.31 25.93
C TRP A 287 -30.89 -18.26 24.83
N PHE A 288 -31.98 -17.49 24.87
CA PHE A 288 -32.25 -16.42 23.91
C PHE A 288 -31.20 -15.32 24.02
N ARG A 289 -30.90 -14.91 25.26
CA ARG A 289 -29.87 -13.91 25.56
C ARG A 289 -28.50 -14.35 25.02
N ARG A 290 -28.09 -15.60 25.25
CA ARG A 290 -26.78 -16.09 24.76
C ARG A 290 -26.65 -16.02 23.24
N SER A 291 -27.68 -16.45 22.51
CA SER A 291 -27.71 -16.36 21.05
C SER A 291 -27.74 -14.92 20.56
N ALA A 292 -28.56 -14.06 21.16
CA ALA A 292 -28.58 -12.63 20.84
C ALA A 292 -27.21 -11.97 21.11
N SER A 293 -26.58 -12.26 22.25
CA SER A 293 -25.23 -11.77 22.57
C SER A 293 -24.17 -12.28 21.60
N LYS A 294 -24.25 -13.55 21.17
CA LYS A 294 -23.35 -14.09 20.13
C LYS A 294 -23.49 -13.29 18.84
N ARG A 295 -24.71 -12.99 18.42
CA ARG A 295 -24.97 -12.22 17.19
C ARG A 295 -24.57 -10.74 17.33
N LEU A 296 -24.84 -10.11 18.48
CA LEU A 296 -24.38 -8.76 18.77
C LEU A 296 -22.85 -8.66 18.76
N ASN A 297 -22.15 -9.61 19.39
CA ASN A 297 -20.70 -9.65 19.35
C ASN A 297 -20.17 -9.81 17.91
N GLN A 298 -20.83 -10.62 17.07
CA GLN A 298 -20.49 -10.69 15.64
C GLN A 298 -20.67 -9.35 14.95
N ILE A 299 -21.79 -8.65 15.19
CA ILE A 299 -22.05 -7.32 14.60
C ILE A 299 -20.97 -6.33 15.05
N TYR A 300 -20.68 -6.24 16.34
CA TYR A 300 -19.63 -5.36 16.86
C TYR A 300 -18.27 -5.71 16.25
N HIS A 301 -17.95 -7.00 16.16
CA HIS A 301 -16.71 -7.47 15.55
C HIS A 301 -16.58 -7.10 14.07
N GLU A 302 -17.66 -7.23 13.28
CA GLU A 302 -17.71 -6.78 11.89
C GLU A 302 -17.54 -5.25 11.78
N VAL A 303 -18.19 -4.49 12.67
CA VAL A 303 -18.13 -3.02 12.70
C VAL A 303 -16.75 -2.50 13.03
N PHE A 304 -16.09 -3.04 14.06
CA PHE A 304 -14.73 -2.60 14.45
C PHE A 304 -13.67 -2.94 13.39
N ARG A 305 -13.96 -3.85 12.46
CA ARG A 305 -13.11 -4.16 11.29
C ARG A 305 -13.37 -3.24 10.10
N VAL A 306 -14.38 -2.38 10.13
CA VAL A 306 -14.56 -1.35 9.10
C VAL A 306 -13.44 -0.32 9.26
N PRO A 307 -12.60 -0.10 8.22
CA PRO A 307 -11.49 0.85 8.31
C PRO A 307 -12.00 2.28 8.46
N PRO A 308 -11.58 3.03 9.49
CA PRO A 308 -12.03 4.40 9.73
C PRO A 308 -11.19 5.40 8.92
N LEU A 309 -11.41 5.45 7.60
CA LEU A 309 -10.60 6.25 6.66
C LEU A 309 -10.59 7.74 7.03
N GLU A 310 -11.75 8.32 7.33
CA GLU A 310 -11.84 9.75 7.65
C GLU A 310 -11.11 10.13 8.95
N TRP A 311 -11.09 9.24 9.95
CA TRP A 311 -10.29 9.44 11.18
C TRP A 311 -8.79 9.52 10.90
N GLN A 312 -8.37 8.90 9.80
CA GLN A 312 -7.01 8.95 9.31
C GLN A 312 -6.82 10.03 8.26
N SER A 313 -7.79 10.92 8.08
CA SER A 313 -7.76 11.98 7.08
C SER A 313 -7.62 11.43 5.65
N LEU A 314 -8.07 10.18 5.44
CA LEU A 314 -8.11 9.51 4.14
C LEU A 314 -9.53 9.61 3.58
N ILE A 315 -9.64 9.96 2.30
CA ILE A 315 -10.90 10.12 1.60
C ILE A 315 -10.87 9.23 0.36
N SER A 316 -11.82 8.30 0.26
CA SER A 316 -12.06 7.58 -0.99
C SER A 316 -12.74 8.53 -1.99
N VAL A 317 -12.14 8.71 -3.16
CA VAL A 317 -12.64 9.64 -4.17
C VAL A 317 -13.78 9.00 -4.96
N GLU A 318 -14.90 9.70 -5.09
CA GLU A 318 -16.00 9.30 -5.98
C GLU A 318 -15.61 9.61 -7.44
N LEU A 319 -15.16 8.59 -8.17
CA LEU A 319 -14.68 8.73 -9.56
C LEU A 319 -15.81 8.64 -10.58
N ASP A 320 -16.88 7.92 -10.27
CA ASP A 320 -18.08 7.82 -11.11
C ASP A 320 -19.24 8.56 -10.45
N LYS A 321 -19.47 9.80 -10.89
CA LYS A 321 -20.51 10.68 -10.35
C LYS A 321 -21.92 10.11 -10.53
N ASP A 322 -22.20 9.56 -11.71
CA ASP A 322 -23.56 9.20 -12.09
C ASP A 322 -24.03 7.97 -11.31
N ARG A 323 -23.10 7.04 -11.02
CA ARG A 323 -23.36 5.85 -10.22
C ARG A 323 -22.98 5.99 -8.74
N ARG A 324 -22.34 7.11 -8.36
CA ARG A 324 -21.77 7.38 -7.02
C ARG A 324 -20.82 6.27 -6.55
N LEU A 325 -19.93 5.83 -7.43
CA LEU A 325 -18.94 4.80 -7.14
C LEU A 325 -17.57 5.38 -6.89
N ASN A 326 -16.84 4.77 -5.96
CA ASN A 326 -15.46 5.11 -5.62
C ASN A 326 -14.43 4.43 -6.54
N GLU A 327 -14.92 3.65 -7.50
CA GLU A 327 -14.14 3.02 -8.56
C GLU A 327 -14.71 3.43 -9.92
N ILE A 328 -13.86 3.42 -10.94
CA ILE A 328 -14.25 3.67 -12.33
C ILE A 328 -13.72 2.55 -13.22
N SER A 329 -14.51 2.12 -14.21
CA SER A 329 -14.02 1.18 -15.22
C SER A 329 -12.83 1.77 -15.96
N SER A 330 -11.81 0.95 -16.20
CA SER A 330 -10.60 1.36 -16.94
C SER A 330 -10.81 1.36 -18.46
N GLU A 331 -12.04 1.16 -18.95
CA GLU A 331 -12.39 1.41 -20.35
C GLU A 331 -12.05 2.85 -20.74
N LEU A 332 -11.27 3.02 -21.80
CA LEU A 332 -10.78 4.31 -22.28
C LEU A 332 -11.34 4.62 -23.65
N GLU A 333 -11.82 5.85 -23.83
CA GLU A 333 -12.18 6.43 -25.12
C GLU A 333 -11.34 7.67 -25.39
N VAL A 334 -10.77 7.77 -26.59
CA VAL A 334 -10.16 9.01 -27.07
C VAL A 334 -11.27 9.94 -27.54
N SER A 335 -11.44 11.06 -26.83
CA SER A 335 -12.51 12.02 -27.10
C SER A 335 -12.07 13.15 -28.03
N HIS A 336 -10.82 13.63 -27.90
CA HIS A 336 -10.31 14.75 -28.67
C HIS A 336 -8.80 14.61 -28.95
N LEU A 337 -8.39 15.06 -30.13
CA LEU A 337 -7.00 15.29 -30.52
C LEU A 337 -6.79 16.81 -30.64
N GLU A 338 -6.04 17.41 -29.72
CA GLU A 338 -5.73 18.84 -29.78
C GLU A 338 -4.52 19.08 -30.71
N PRO A 339 -4.64 19.97 -31.70
CA PRO A 339 -3.54 20.27 -32.60
C PRO A 339 -2.40 20.93 -31.83
N SER A 340 -1.19 20.39 -31.99
CA SER A 340 0.01 20.98 -31.39
C SER A 340 0.39 22.28 -32.10
N PRO A 341 0.71 23.36 -31.36
CA PRO A 341 1.14 24.64 -31.95
C PRO A 341 2.53 24.60 -32.59
N GLN A 342 3.33 23.55 -32.38
CA GLN A 342 4.66 23.39 -32.98
C GLN A 342 4.68 22.18 -33.92
N LYS A 343 5.18 22.34 -35.15
CA LYS A 343 5.27 21.28 -36.19
C LYS A 343 6.03 20.01 -35.78
N ASN A 344 6.78 20.05 -34.68
CA ASN A 344 7.55 18.93 -34.14
C ASN A 344 7.01 18.38 -32.81
N ASP A 345 6.00 18.99 -32.19
CA ASP A 345 5.30 18.41 -31.05
C ASP A 345 4.07 17.65 -31.55
N ARG A 346 3.85 16.44 -31.03
CA ARG A 346 2.71 15.59 -31.39
C ARG A 346 1.42 16.07 -30.70
N ALA A 347 0.25 15.71 -31.23
CA ALA A 347 -1.04 16.18 -30.69
C ALA A 347 -1.22 15.83 -29.20
N LYS A 348 -1.86 16.76 -28.46
CA LYS A 348 -2.23 16.52 -27.07
C LYS A 348 -3.56 15.75 -27.06
N VAL A 349 -3.56 14.59 -26.40
CA VAL A 349 -4.70 13.67 -26.42
C VAL A 349 -5.56 13.84 -25.17
N LYS A 350 -6.88 13.90 -25.34
CA LYS A 350 -7.85 13.87 -24.24
C LYS A 350 -8.68 12.60 -24.30
N VAL A 351 -8.87 11.99 -23.13
CA VAL A 351 -9.60 10.72 -22.99
C VAL A 351 -10.71 10.82 -21.96
N VAL A 352 -11.68 9.92 -22.09
CA VAL A 352 -12.73 9.68 -21.09
C VAL A 352 -12.59 8.23 -20.61
N LEU A 353 -12.85 8.01 -19.32
CA LEU A 353 -12.83 6.69 -18.69
C LEU A 353 -14.23 6.30 -18.24
N GLY A 354 -14.43 5.00 -17.98
CA GLY A 354 -15.60 4.50 -17.26
C GLY A 354 -16.73 3.96 -18.13
N GLU A 355 -17.93 3.90 -17.54
CA GLU A 355 -19.13 3.38 -18.23
C GLU A 355 -19.48 4.20 -19.47
N GLN A 356 -19.24 5.50 -19.43
CA GLN A 356 -19.49 6.38 -20.57
C GLN A 356 -18.69 5.92 -21.80
N ALA A 357 -17.38 5.67 -21.65
CA ALA A 357 -16.54 5.15 -22.72
C ALA A 357 -17.04 3.78 -23.23
N LYS A 358 -17.51 2.92 -22.32
CA LYS A 358 -18.10 1.61 -22.67
C LYS A 358 -19.36 1.77 -23.50
N GLN A 359 -20.29 2.63 -23.09
CA GLN A 359 -21.55 2.86 -23.81
C GLN A 359 -21.29 3.50 -25.17
N HIS A 360 -20.41 4.50 -25.25
CA HIS A 360 -20.02 5.09 -26.53
C HIS A 360 -19.37 4.08 -27.48
N ARG A 361 -18.57 3.13 -26.97
CA ARG A 361 -18.06 2.03 -27.79
C ARG A 361 -19.19 1.19 -28.37
N LEU A 362 -20.16 0.80 -27.55
CA LEU A 362 -21.31 0.02 -28.00
C LEU A 362 -22.15 0.78 -29.05
N ASP A 363 -22.29 2.10 -28.87
CA ASP A 363 -22.99 2.98 -29.82
C ASP A 363 -22.24 3.12 -31.14
N ALA A 364 -20.93 3.40 -31.08
CA ALA A 364 -20.05 3.49 -32.25
C ALA A 364 -20.10 2.20 -33.06
N ILE A 365 -19.99 1.06 -32.39
CA ILE A 365 -20.13 -0.25 -32.98
C ILE A 365 -21.49 -0.40 -33.70
N ARG A 366 -22.60 -0.06 -33.03
CA ARG A 366 -23.95 -0.17 -33.58
C ARG A 366 -24.17 0.76 -34.80
N ASN A 367 -23.48 1.89 -34.84
CA ASN A 367 -23.55 2.85 -35.95
C ASN A 367 -22.57 2.52 -37.09
N GLY A 368 -21.76 1.46 -36.96
CA GLY A 368 -20.74 1.08 -37.95
C GLY A 368 -19.53 2.03 -37.99
N GLU A 369 -19.29 2.76 -36.90
CA GLU A 369 -18.12 3.62 -36.74
C GLU A 369 -16.86 2.79 -36.44
N GLU A 370 -15.69 3.31 -36.84
CA GLU A 370 -14.41 2.68 -36.52
C GLU A 370 -14.09 2.80 -35.02
N ILE A 371 -13.84 1.67 -34.37
CA ILE A 371 -13.53 1.61 -32.93
C ILE A 371 -12.06 1.36 -32.61
N GLU A 372 -11.30 0.86 -33.59
CA GLU A 372 -9.90 0.50 -33.39
C GLU A 372 -9.08 1.75 -33.08
N GLY A 373 -8.24 1.67 -32.05
CA GLY A 373 -7.45 2.80 -31.56
C GLY A 373 -8.23 3.88 -30.78
N ARG A 374 -9.49 4.15 -31.14
CA ARG A 374 -10.36 5.11 -30.41
C ARG A 374 -10.75 4.59 -29.03
N PHE A 375 -11.06 3.30 -28.91
CA PHE A 375 -11.42 2.67 -27.64
C PHE A 375 -10.36 1.66 -27.21
N LEU A 376 -9.91 1.75 -25.96
CA LEU A 376 -8.98 0.81 -25.36
C LEU A 376 -9.58 0.17 -24.11
N HIS A 377 -9.74 -1.15 -24.17
CA HIS A 377 -10.07 -1.93 -22.99
C HIS A 377 -8.80 -2.31 -22.25
N SER A 378 -8.85 -2.29 -20.91
CA SER A 378 -7.74 -2.71 -20.04
C SER A 378 -6.37 -2.08 -20.34
N PRO A 379 -6.28 -0.74 -20.41
CA PRO A 379 -5.09 -0.01 -20.86
C PRO A 379 -3.82 -0.36 -20.07
N LYS A 380 -3.93 -0.74 -18.79
CA LYS A 380 -2.81 -1.20 -17.94
C LYS A 380 -1.94 -2.28 -18.60
N ARG A 381 -2.51 -3.13 -19.45
CA ARG A 381 -1.80 -4.21 -20.16
C ARG A 381 -0.69 -3.70 -21.08
N TYR A 382 -0.78 -2.45 -21.54
CA TYR A 382 0.17 -1.83 -22.45
C TYR A 382 1.39 -1.22 -21.76
N PHE A 383 1.51 -1.31 -20.44
CA PHE A 383 2.73 -0.87 -19.75
C PHE A 383 3.97 -1.58 -20.28
N GLY A 384 5.01 -0.81 -20.63
CA GLY A 384 6.24 -1.36 -21.17
C GLY A 384 6.19 -1.74 -22.65
N GLN A 385 5.11 -1.43 -23.37
CA GLN A 385 4.96 -1.79 -24.78
C GLN A 385 5.23 -0.60 -25.71
N GLU A 386 6.09 -0.81 -26.70
CA GLU A 386 6.28 0.10 -27.82
C GLU A 386 5.19 -0.15 -28.88
N ARG A 387 4.00 0.40 -28.66
CA ARG A 387 2.86 0.26 -29.57
C ARG A 387 2.27 1.63 -29.93
N SER A 388 1.79 1.75 -31.16
CA SER A 388 1.00 2.90 -31.61
C SER A 388 -0.33 2.44 -32.20
N PHE A 389 -1.35 3.29 -32.08
CA PHE A 389 -2.67 3.08 -32.64
C PHE A 389 -2.98 4.18 -33.64
N GLN A 390 -3.54 3.82 -34.79
CA GLN A 390 -4.14 4.79 -35.70
C GLN A 390 -5.50 5.19 -35.13
N ILE A 391 -5.72 6.49 -34.96
CA ILE A 391 -6.97 7.03 -34.40
C ILE A 391 -7.55 8.00 -35.40
N THR A 392 -8.78 7.73 -35.84
CA THR A 392 -9.55 8.60 -36.73
C THR A 392 -10.68 9.28 -35.95
N LEU A 393 -10.62 10.60 -35.78
CA LEU A 393 -11.64 11.41 -35.12
C LEU A 393 -12.01 12.63 -35.96
N ASN A 394 -13.31 12.83 -36.22
CA ASN A 394 -13.84 13.94 -37.01
C ASN A 394 -13.16 14.12 -38.39
N GLY A 395 -12.74 13.01 -39.02
CA GLY A 395 -12.04 13.01 -40.31
C GLY A 395 -10.53 13.24 -40.25
N ASN A 396 -9.94 13.47 -39.06
CA ASN A 396 -8.50 13.55 -38.85
C ASN A 396 -7.96 12.20 -38.36
N SER A 397 -6.95 11.67 -39.02
CA SER A 397 -6.28 10.42 -38.64
C SER A 397 -4.85 10.69 -38.16
N GLU A 398 -4.50 10.20 -36.97
CA GLU A 398 -3.17 10.35 -36.38
C GLU A 398 -2.72 9.06 -35.70
N SER A 399 -1.42 8.77 -35.78
CA SER A 399 -0.78 7.64 -35.11
C SER A 399 -0.33 8.06 -33.71
N ILE A 400 -0.98 7.53 -32.67
CA ILE A 400 -0.70 7.88 -31.28
C ILE A 400 0.01 6.72 -30.57
N GLU A 401 1.11 7.02 -29.87
CA GLU A 401 1.80 6.07 -29.00
C GLU A 401 0.96 5.72 -27.77
N VAL A 402 0.96 4.45 -27.38
CA VAL A 402 0.15 3.98 -26.26
C VAL A 402 0.49 4.69 -24.95
N ASN A 403 1.76 5.04 -24.73
CA ASN A 403 2.21 5.81 -23.57
C ASN A 403 1.50 7.18 -23.46
N LYS A 404 1.14 7.83 -24.58
CA LYS A 404 0.35 9.06 -24.56
C LYS A 404 -1.10 8.83 -24.15
N LEU A 405 -1.68 7.69 -24.54
CA LEU A 405 -3.02 7.28 -24.11
C LEU A 405 -3.04 6.96 -22.60
N LEU A 406 -2.01 6.27 -22.10
CA LEU A 406 -1.83 5.99 -20.68
C LEU A 406 -1.65 7.27 -19.85
N GLN A 407 -0.81 8.20 -20.32
CA GLN A 407 -0.66 9.51 -19.70
C GLN A 407 -1.99 10.29 -19.66
N ALA A 408 -2.75 10.28 -20.75
CA ALA A 408 -4.07 10.91 -20.78
C ALA A 408 -5.06 10.24 -19.80
N ALA A 409 -4.99 8.92 -19.62
CA ALA A 409 -5.79 8.20 -18.63
C ALA A 409 -5.48 8.66 -17.19
N TYR A 410 -4.19 8.78 -16.85
CA TYR A 410 -3.78 9.37 -15.56
C TYR A 410 -4.25 10.81 -15.41
N ALA A 411 -4.15 11.63 -16.47
CA ALA A 411 -4.64 13.00 -16.47
C ALA A 411 -6.14 13.08 -16.17
N GLN A 412 -6.93 12.20 -16.77
CA GLN A 412 -8.38 12.12 -16.53
C GLN A 412 -8.69 11.72 -15.08
N LEU A 413 -7.94 10.77 -14.50
CA LEU A 413 -8.11 10.37 -13.10
C LEU A 413 -7.76 11.51 -12.12
N ILE A 414 -6.71 12.28 -12.42
CA ILE A 414 -6.34 13.48 -11.65
C ILE A 414 -7.43 14.55 -11.77
N GLU A 415 -7.95 14.77 -12.98
CA GLU A 415 -9.04 15.73 -13.23
C GLU A 415 -10.33 15.34 -12.48
N LEU A 416 -10.70 14.05 -12.47
CA LEU A 416 -11.84 13.55 -11.70
C LEU A 416 -11.66 13.79 -10.20
N THR A 417 -10.43 13.62 -9.69
CA THR A 417 -10.08 13.89 -8.29
C THR A 417 -10.20 15.37 -7.95
N GLU A 418 -9.77 16.25 -8.85
CA GLU A 418 -9.90 17.69 -8.68
C GLU A 418 -11.37 18.13 -8.74
N LYS A 419 -12.15 17.59 -9.67
CA LYS A 419 -13.61 17.81 -9.74
C LYS A 419 -14.33 17.35 -8.47
N TYR A 420 -13.87 16.26 -7.85
CA TYR A 420 -14.38 15.82 -6.56
C TYR A 420 -14.12 16.88 -5.47
N ARG A 421 -12.88 17.36 -5.33
CA ARG A 421 -12.53 18.42 -4.36
C ARG A 421 -13.37 19.68 -4.54
N GLN A 422 -13.57 20.11 -5.78
CA GLN A 422 -14.36 21.29 -6.13
C GLN A 422 -15.85 21.13 -5.82
N ARG A 423 -16.40 19.91 -5.90
CA ARG A 423 -17.80 19.62 -5.59
C ARG A 423 -18.12 19.68 -4.10
N TYR A 424 -17.13 19.41 -3.25
CA TYR A 424 -17.27 19.44 -1.79
C TYR A 424 -16.42 20.57 -1.18
N PRO A 425 -16.73 21.85 -1.50
CA PRO A 425 -15.97 22.98 -0.99
C PRO A 425 -16.04 22.98 0.54
N GLY A 426 -14.89 23.15 1.18
CA GLY A 426 -14.78 23.09 2.64
C GLY A 426 -14.40 21.71 3.21
N ARG A 427 -14.65 20.60 2.49
CA ARG A 427 -14.24 19.25 2.94
C ARG A 427 -12.75 18.97 2.70
N CYS A 428 -12.21 19.49 1.59
CA CYS A 428 -10.80 19.35 1.24
C CYS A 428 -10.07 20.70 1.37
N SER A 429 -8.75 20.65 1.49
CA SER A 429 -7.85 21.79 1.35
C SER A 429 -7.81 22.28 -0.10
N GLU A 430 -7.44 23.54 -0.30
CA GLU A 430 -7.24 24.14 -1.62
C GLU A 430 -5.79 23.93 -2.12
N GLY A 431 -5.53 24.28 -3.37
CA GLY A 431 -4.20 24.26 -3.98
C GLY A 431 -3.97 23.14 -4.99
N LYS A 432 -2.90 23.30 -5.76
CA LYS A 432 -2.49 22.40 -6.85
C LYS A 432 -1.78 21.16 -6.31
N PHE A 433 -2.07 19.99 -6.87
CA PHE A 433 -1.41 18.77 -6.48
C PHE A 433 0.11 18.84 -6.72
N TYR A 434 0.89 18.49 -5.70
CA TYR A 434 2.35 18.42 -5.77
C TYR A 434 2.86 16.99 -5.74
N ARG A 435 2.21 16.13 -4.95
CA ARG A 435 2.61 14.74 -4.72
C ARG A 435 1.54 13.75 -5.14
N ALA A 436 1.95 12.69 -5.82
CA ALA A 436 1.14 11.52 -6.13
C ALA A 436 1.86 10.23 -5.72
N VAL A 437 1.12 9.28 -5.18
CA VAL A 437 1.59 7.91 -4.94
C VAL A 437 1.00 7.02 -6.02
N VAL A 438 1.84 6.28 -6.74
CA VAL A 438 1.36 5.46 -7.88
C VAL A 438 1.76 4.01 -7.65
N THR A 439 0.75 3.15 -7.63
CA THR A 439 0.94 1.71 -7.48
C THR A 439 1.13 1.03 -8.84
N TYR A 440 1.75 -0.15 -8.83
CA TYR A 440 2.10 -0.90 -10.01
C TYR A 440 2.12 -2.41 -9.73
N PRO A 441 2.05 -3.28 -10.77
CA PRO A 441 2.10 -4.72 -10.59
C PRO A 441 3.39 -5.14 -9.91
N THR A 442 3.30 -6.07 -8.97
CA THR A 442 4.40 -6.60 -8.15
C THR A 442 5.60 -7.06 -8.99
N ILE A 443 5.31 -7.60 -10.18
CA ILE A 443 6.34 -8.12 -11.09
C ILE A 443 6.79 -7.14 -12.18
N ALA A 444 6.36 -5.88 -12.13
CA ALA A 444 6.77 -4.86 -13.09
C ALA A 444 8.29 -4.65 -13.06
N SER A 445 8.91 -4.63 -14.25
CA SER A 445 10.34 -4.37 -14.43
C SER A 445 10.69 -2.90 -14.12
N PRO A 446 11.98 -2.57 -13.89
CA PRO A 446 12.42 -1.21 -13.62
C PRO A 446 12.13 -0.26 -14.79
N PHE A 447 12.15 -0.80 -16.01
CA PHE A 447 11.74 -0.08 -17.22
C PHE A 447 10.30 0.43 -17.09
N VAL A 448 9.36 -0.47 -16.80
CA VAL A 448 7.94 -0.12 -16.62
C VAL A 448 7.73 0.89 -15.49
N ARG A 449 8.41 0.70 -14.35
CA ARG A 449 8.29 1.62 -13.20
C ARG A 449 8.74 3.03 -13.56
N ARG A 450 9.88 3.17 -14.25
CA ARG A 450 10.40 4.48 -14.71
C ARG A 450 9.49 5.11 -15.75
N GLU A 451 8.93 4.32 -16.66
CA GLU A 451 7.94 4.83 -17.62
C GLU A 451 6.73 5.41 -16.90
N ILE A 452 6.10 4.65 -15.99
CA ILE A 452 4.94 5.13 -15.21
C ILE A 452 5.28 6.40 -14.43
N GLU A 453 6.43 6.44 -13.75
CA GLU A 453 6.90 7.64 -13.03
C GLU A 453 6.97 8.84 -13.96
N ASN A 454 7.57 8.68 -15.14
CA ASN A 454 7.72 9.73 -16.13
C ASN A 454 6.36 10.19 -16.69
N LEU A 455 5.43 9.27 -16.95
CA LEU A 455 4.09 9.60 -17.47
C LEU A 455 3.34 10.53 -16.49
N VAL A 456 3.39 10.23 -15.20
CA VAL A 456 2.70 11.01 -14.16
C VAL A 456 3.44 12.31 -13.84
N ARG A 457 4.78 12.29 -13.78
CA ARG A 457 5.60 13.49 -13.53
C ARG A 457 5.38 14.57 -14.60
N GLN A 458 5.17 14.16 -15.85
CA GLN A 458 4.83 15.05 -16.97
C GLN A 458 3.42 15.67 -16.88
N LEU A 459 2.57 15.24 -15.94
CA LEU A 459 1.26 15.82 -15.65
C LEU A 459 1.32 16.87 -14.55
N ASP A 460 2.45 17.57 -14.43
CA ASP A 460 2.63 18.69 -13.50
C ASP A 460 2.58 18.26 -12.02
N ILE A 461 3.01 17.02 -11.76
CA ILE A 461 3.22 16.45 -10.42
C ILE A 461 4.73 16.34 -10.19
N GLU A 462 5.28 17.19 -9.31
CA GLU A 462 6.73 17.21 -9.06
C GLU A 462 7.22 16.01 -8.25
N ASP A 463 6.39 15.49 -7.35
CA ASP A 463 6.78 14.40 -6.46
C ASP A 463 5.95 13.13 -6.70
N VAL A 464 6.48 12.21 -7.49
CA VAL A 464 5.86 10.93 -7.79
C VAL A 464 6.53 9.82 -6.97
N GLN A 465 5.75 9.20 -6.08
CA GLN A 465 6.22 8.13 -5.20
C GLN A 465 5.85 6.75 -5.77
N MET A 466 6.88 6.03 -6.23
CA MET A 466 6.80 4.67 -6.81
C MET A 466 7.27 3.57 -5.84
N ALA A 467 7.26 3.84 -4.53
CA ALA A 467 7.78 2.89 -3.55
C ALA A 467 6.88 1.65 -3.40
N TYR A 468 5.56 1.81 -3.56
CA TYR A 468 4.58 0.79 -3.18
C TYR A 468 4.04 0.03 -4.40
N ASP A 469 4.23 -1.29 -4.42
CA ASP A 469 3.53 -2.17 -5.36
C ASP A 469 2.11 -2.51 -4.86
N GLU A 470 1.31 -3.18 -5.70
CA GLU A 470 -0.07 -3.54 -5.39
C GLU A 470 -0.21 -4.45 -4.17
N ALA A 471 0.60 -5.51 -4.07
CA ALA A 471 0.48 -6.49 -2.99
C ALA A 471 0.95 -5.93 -1.63
N ILE A 472 2.02 -5.14 -1.61
CA ILE A 472 2.50 -4.43 -0.42
C ILE A 472 1.46 -3.41 0.04
N SER A 473 0.85 -2.68 -0.90
CA SER A 473 -0.19 -1.69 -0.57
C SER A 473 -1.38 -2.36 0.11
N VAL A 474 -1.84 -3.49 -0.43
CA VAL A 474 -2.90 -4.31 0.19
C VAL A 474 -2.50 -4.76 1.60
N ALA A 475 -1.26 -5.24 1.79
CA ALA A 475 -0.77 -5.64 3.12
C ALA A 475 -0.87 -4.48 4.12
N LEU A 476 -0.44 -3.28 3.71
CA LEU A 476 -0.45 -2.09 4.55
C LEU A 476 -1.87 -1.60 4.87
N PHE A 477 -2.82 -1.75 3.94
CA PHE A 477 -4.24 -1.46 4.19
C PHE A 477 -4.83 -2.38 5.28
N PHE A 478 -4.63 -3.69 5.16
CA PHE A 478 -5.17 -4.63 6.14
C PHE A 478 -4.44 -4.54 7.48
N LEU A 479 -3.13 -4.26 7.46
CA LEU A 479 -2.38 -3.98 8.68
C LEU A 479 -2.93 -2.75 9.39
N TRP A 480 -3.14 -1.67 8.63
CA TRP A 480 -3.76 -0.46 9.14
C TRP A 480 -5.14 -0.73 9.71
N ARG A 481 -6.00 -1.48 9.01
CA ARG A 481 -7.35 -1.82 9.48
C ARG A 481 -7.34 -2.45 10.88
N GLU A 482 -6.32 -3.25 11.21
CA GLU A 482 -6.17 -3.86 12.54
C GLU A 482 -5.76 -2.86 13.63
N PHE A 483 -5.01 -1.80 13.30
CA PHE A 483 -4.50 -0.81 14.26
C PHE A 483 -5.22 0.55 14.25
N GLY A 484 -5.95 0.86 13.18
CA GLY A 484 -6.41 2.20 12.82
C GLY A 484 -7.64 2.70 13.57
N GLY A 485 -8.34 1.81 14.28
CA GLY A 485 -9.43 2.13 15.21
C GLY A 485 -8.88 2.40 16.61
N ASP A 486 -9.10 1.48 17.56
CA ASP A 486 -8.50 1.53 18.89
C ASP A 486 -7.12 0.86 18.87
N LEU A 487 -6.08 1.65 19.08
CA LEU A 487 -4.71 1.18 19.02
C LEU A 487 -4.40 0.12 20.10
N ASN A 488 -4.99 0.23 21.30
CA ASN A 488 -4.73 -0.68 22.41
C ASN A 488 -5.30 -2.06 22.10
N VAL A 489 -6.54 -2.10 21.60
CA VAL A 489 -7.19 -3.35 21.17
C VAL A 489 -6.46 -3.95 19.97
N GLY A 490 -6.05 -3.11 19.01
CA GLY A 490 -5.31 -3.53 17.82
C GLY A 490 -3.97 -4.23 18.16
N ILE A 491 -3.20 -3.67 19.09
CA ILE A 491 -1.93 -4.25 19.55
C ILE A 491 -2.14 -5.62 20.20
N GLU A 492 -3.13 -5.74 21.08
CA GLU A 492 -3.39 -7.03 21.74
C GLU A 492 -3.93 -8.07 20.74
N SER A 493 -4.83 -7.67 19.83
CA SER A 493 -5.29 -8.51 18.70
C SER A 493 -4.12 -9.02 17.86
N PHE A 494 -3.18 -8.13 17.51
CA PHE A 494 -1.97 -8.50 16.76
C PHE A 494 -1.14 -9.56 17.50
N LYS A 495 -0.89 -9.36 18.81
CA LYS A 495 -0.10 -10.29 19.63
C LYS A 495 -0.72 -11.69 19.71
N THR A 496 -2.06 -11.83 19.68
CA THR A 496 -2.72 -13.15 19.73
C THR A 496 -2.40 -14.07 18.55
N ARG A 497 -2.01 -13.51 17.40
CA ARG A 497 -1.61 -14.27 16.20
C ARG A 497 -0.11 -14.45 16.06
N CYS A 498 0.67 -13.80 16.92
CA CYS A 498 2.12 -13.76 16.81
C CYS A 498 2.81 -14.93 17.50
N ARG A 499 3.97 -15.28 16.97
CA ARG A 499 5.01 -16.00 17.68
C ARG A 499 5.77 -15.01 18.56
N TYR A 500 6.23 -15.48 19.71
CA TYR A 500 6.93 -14.66 20.70
C TYR A 500 8.38 -15.14 20.87
N ASN A 501 9.32 -14.21 20.83
CA ASN A 501 10.74 -14.47 21.06
C ASN A 501 11.31 -13.37 21.98
N GLY A 502 11.21 -13.56 23.30
CA GLY A 502 11.79 -12.64 24.29
C GLY A 502 11.07 -11.31 24.40
N ASP A 503 11.42 -10.34 23.57
CA ASP A 503 10.85 -8.98 23.54
C ASP A 503 10.11 -8.66 22.24
N LYS A 504 10.03 -9.65 21.34
CA LYS A 504 9.49 -9.49 19.98
C LYS A 504 8.30 -10.39 19.74
N TRP A 505 7.25 -9.82 19.19
CA TRP A 505 6.10 -10.54 18.63
C TRP A 505 6.19 -10.47 17.12
N TRP A 506 6.13 -11.60 16.45
CA TRP A 506 6.22 -11.62 14.99
C TRP A 506 5.25 -12.58 14.35
N GLN A 507 4.83 -12.25 13.13
CA GLN A 507 3.98 -13.11 12.30
C GLN A 507 4.36 -12.98 10.83
N ASN A 508 4.22 -14.07 10.09
CA ASN A 508 4.39 -14.09 8.64
C ASN A 508 3.03 -13.91 7.94
N VAL A 509 2.95 -12.96 7.01
CA VAL A 509 1.73 -12.58 6.29
C VAL A 509 1.93 -12.85 4.81
N LEU A 510 1.01 -13.60 4.20
CA LEU A 510 0.93 -13.76 2.74
C LEU A 510 -0.24 -12.93 2.21
N VAL A 511 0.01 -12.12 1.18
CA VAL A 511 -1.03 -11.48 0.37
C VAL A 511 -1.13 -12.20 -0.98
N LEU A 512 -2.36 -12.49 -1.40
CA LEU A 512 -2.71 -12.93 -2.75
C LEU A 512 -3.80 -12.01 -3.30
N ASP A 513 -3.43 -11.13 -4.23
CA ASP A 513 -4.36 -10.34 -5.02
C ASP A 513 -4.57 -10.99 -6.39
N ILE A 514 -5.81 -11.40 -6.68
CA ILE A 514 -6.20 -11.84 -8.02
C ILE A 514 -7.12 -10.79 -8.62
N GLY A 515 -6.50 -9.88 -9.36
CA GLY A 515 -7.14 -8.75 -10.01
C GLY A 515 -7.91 -9.12 -11.28
N GLY A 516 -8.18 -8.08 -12.07
CA GLY A 516 -8.86 -8.21 -13.36
C GLY A 516 -7.99 -8.87 -14.44
N GLY A 517 -6.72 -8.48 -14.54
CA GLY A 517 -5.76 -9.09 -15.47
C GLY A 517 -4.44 -9.55 -14.84
N THR A 518 -4.13 -9.09 -13.63
CA THR A 518 -2.89 -9.43 -12.92
C THR A 518 -3.15 -10.27 -11.67
N THR A 519 -2.15 -11.05 -11.29
CA THR A 519 -2.06 -11.71 -9.98
C THR A 519 -0.81 -11.18 -9.29
N ASP A 520 -0.93 -10.75 -8.05
CA ASP A 520 0.08 -10.02 -7.30
C ASP A 520 0.23 -10.62 -5.89
N LEU A 521 1.46 -10.94 -5.47
CA LEU A 521 1.72 -11.61 -4.20
C LEU A 521 2.90 -10.99 -3.44
N ALA A 522 2.75 -10.88 -2.13
CA ALA A 522 3.82 -10.50 -1.22
C ALA A 522 3.81 -11.37 0.04
N LEU A 523 4.99 -11.83 0.45
CA LEU A 523 5.21 -12.51 1.72
C LEU A 523 6.03 -11.59 2.62
N ILE A 524 5.43 -11.18 3.74
CA ILE A 524 5.97 -10.16 4.64
C ILE A 524 6.06 -10.72 6.06
N ARG A 525 7.18 -10.50 6.76
CA ARG A 525 7.28 -10.70 8.20
C ARG A 525 7.01 -9.39 8.92
N LEU A 526 6.04 -9.39 9.81
CA LEU A 526 5.75 -8.26 10.68
C LEU A 526 6.34 -8.54 12.06
N THR A 527 7.22 -7.66 12.56
CA THR A 527 7.82 -7.78 13.89
C THR A 527 7.46 -6.57 14.74
N LEU A 528 6.76 -6.79 15.84
CA LEU A 528 6.40 -5.79 16.83
C LEU A 528 7.37 -5.88 18.02
N GLU A 529 7.95 -4.75 18.40
CA GLU A 529 8.82 -4.60 19.57
C GLU A 529 8.36 -3.40 20.42
N GLU A 530 8.55 -3.50 21.74
CA GLU A 530 8.30 -2.38 22.67
C GLU A 530 9.61 -1.58 22.83
N ILE A 531 9.59 -0.29 22.48
CA ILE A 531 10.73 0.60 22.66
C ILE A 531 10.51 1.37 23.96
N ASN A 532 11.50 1.36 24.85
CA ASN A 532 11.50 2.24 26.02
C ASN A 532 12.27 3.53 25.71
N PRO A 533 11.60 4.68 25.50
CA PRO A 533 12.28 5.94 25.24
C PRO A 533 12.84 6.62 26.50
N PHE A 534 12.51 6.13 27.70
CA PHE A 534 12.90 6.72 28.98
C PHE A 534 14.28 6.26 29.45
N GLU A 535 15.08 7.20 29.95
CA GLU A 535 16.39 6.91 30.55
C GLU A 535 16.23 6.11 31.86
N PRO A 536 17.24 5.32 32.29
CA PRO A 536 17.18 4.59 33.55
C PRO A 536 16.88 5.52 34.74
N GLY A 537 15.77 5.26 35.45
CA GLY A 537 15.33 6.05 36.61
C GLY A 537 14.46 7.27 36.28
N GLU A 538 14.18 7.55 35.01
CA GLU A 538 13.27 8.63 34.59
C GLU A 538 11.80 8.29 34.92
N ASP A 539 11.02 9.29 35.34
CA ASP A 539 9.59 9.13 35.65
C ASP A 539 8.75 8.83 34.40
N ARG A 540 7.97 7.76 34.49
CA ARG A 540 7.13 7.21 33.43
C ARG A 540 5.66 7.64 33.53
N GLY A 541 5.27 8.38 34.57
CA GLY A 541 3.89 8.78 34.79
C GLY A 541 2.93 7.57 34.82
N ASP A 542 1.84 7.65 34.06
CA ASP A 542 0.78 6.63 33.99
C ASP A 542 1.17 5.38 33.17
N GLY A 543 2.40 5.30 32.65
CA GLY A 543 2.96 4.06 32.11
C GLY A 543 2.54 3.69 30.68
N GLY A 544 2.31 4.68 29.81
CA GLY A 544 2.07 4.44 28.38
C GLY A 544 3.27 3.81 27.67
N ARG A 545 3.02 3.05 26.60
CA ARG A 545 4.02 2.25 25.87
C ARG A 545 4.20 2.71 24.44
N TYR A 546 5.43 2.63 23.96
CA TYR A 546 5.77 2.90 22.56
C TYR A 546 6.12 1.59 21.86
N TYR A 547 5.42 1.30 20.77
CA TYR A 547 5.65 0.12 19.97
C TYR A 547 6.22 0.49 18.60
N LYS A 548 7.15 -0.33 18.12
CA LYS A 548 7.65 -0.27 16.74
C LYS A 548 7.25 -1.55 16.02
N LEU A 549 6.63 -1.39 14.87
CA LEU A 549 6.29 -2.47 13.96
C LEU A 549 7.18 -2.40 12.72
N THR A 550 8.02 -3.40 12.54
CA THR A 550 8.99 -3.51 11.45
C THR A 550 8.54 -4.57 10.44
N PRO A 551 8.02 -4.16 9.27
CA PRO A 551 7.74 -5.06 8.16
C PRO A 551 9.02 -5.41 7.39
N LYS A 552 9.27 -6.70 7.17
CA LYS A 552 10.37 -7.24 6.34
C LYS A 552 9.80 -8.00 5.16
N LEU A 553 10.20 -7.66 3.94
CA LEU A 553 9.82 -8.41 2.75
C LEU A 553 10.64 -9.71 2.67
N LEU A 554 9.96 -10.86 2.64
CA LEU A 554 10.58 -12.18 2.47
C LEU A 554 10.62 -12.62 1.01
N GLY A 555 9.66 -12.14 0.22
CA GLY A 555 9.62 -12.32 -1.22
C GLY A 555 8.31 -11.82 -1.82
N SER A 556 8.29 -11.59 -3.13
CA SER A 556 7.11 -11.20 -3.89
C SER A 556 7.12 -11.86 -5.27
N SER A 557 5.92 -12.11 -5.82
CA SER A 557 5.75 -12.79 -7.11
C SER A 557 4.42 -12.41 -7.74
N GLY A 558 4.09 -12.96 -8.91
CA GLY A 558 2.87 -12.63 -9.62
C GLY A 558 2.89 -13.01 -11.09
N HIS A 559 1.88 -12.56 -11.83
CA HIS A 559 1.76 -12.78 -13.28
C HIS A 559 0.91 -11.68 -13.96
N LEU A 560 1.41 -11.09 -15.05
CA LEU A 560 0.81 -9.91 -15.71
C LEU A 560 -0.48 -10.19 -16.52
N GLN A 561 -0.71 -11.44 -16.93
CA GLN A 561 -1.88 -11.86 -17.71
C GLN A 561 -2.65 -13.01 -17.04
N LEU A 562 -2.64 -13.07 -15.71
CA LEU A 562 -3.35 -14.08 -14.91
C LEU A 562 -4.35 -13.37 -14.00
N GLY A 563 -5.63 -13.42 -14.37
CA GLY A 563 -6.69 -12.73 -13.63
C GLY A 563 -8.07 -13.05 -14.18
N GLY A 564 -9.06 -12.28 -13.74
CA GLY A 564 -10.47 -12.47 -14.13
C GLY A 564 -10.76 -12.41 -15.63
N GLU A 565 -10.00 -11.66 -16.42
CA GLU A 565 -10.17 -11.57 -17.88
C GLU A 565 -9.69 -12.83 -18.60
N LEU A 566 -8.66 -13.51 -18.10
CA LEU A 566 -8.28 -14.81 -18.67
C LEU A 566 -9.38 -15.86 -18.40
N ILE A 567 -10.02 -15.79 -17.23
CA ILE A 567 -11.20 -16.63 -16.92
C ILE A 567 -12.34 -16.33 -17.89
N THR A 568 -12.65 -15.05 -18.13
CA THR A 568 -13.68 -14.64 -19.10
C THR A 568 -13.34 -15.12 -20.51
N LEU A 569 -12.08 -15.03 -20.95
CA LEU A 569 -11.65 -15.56 -22.24
C LEU A 569 -11.85 -17.08 -22.35
N ARG A 570 -11.59 -17.84 -21.29
CA ARG A 570 -11.82 -19.29 -21.28
C ARG A 570 -13.30 -19.65 -21.42
N LEU A 571 -14.20 -18.83 -20.88
CA LEU A 571 -15.65 -18.97 -21.02
C LEU A 571 -16.16 -18.44 -22.35
N PHE A 572 -15.56 -17.39 -22.89
CA PHE A 572 -15.83 -16.86 -24.23
C PHE A 572 -15.63 -17.96 -25.29
N LEU A 573 -14.47 -18.62 -25.27
CA LEU A 573 -14.17 -19.71 -26.21
C LEU A 573 -15.12 -20.90 -26.05
N LEU A 574 -15.49 -21.22 -24.80
CA LEU A 574 -16.43 -22.30 -24.50
C LEU A 574 -17.84 -21.98 -24.99
N LEU A 575 -18.34 -20.77 -24.71
CA LEU A 575 -19.66 -20.30 -25.11
C LEU A 575 -19.75 -20.19 -26.64
N LYS A 576 -18.71 -19.67 -27.29
CA LYS A 576 -18.59 -19.62 -28.76
C LYS A 576 -18.76 -21.00 -29.39
N ALA A 577 -18.00 -21.98 -28.89
CA ALA A 577 -18.09 -23.36 -29.36
C ALA A 577 -19.47 -23.96 -29.11
N ALA A 578 -20.08 -23.69 -27.95
CA ALA A 578 -21.41 -24.18 -27.61
C ALA A 578 -22.52 -23.61 -28.52
N ILE A 579 -22.45 -22.32 -28.87
CA ILE A 579 -23.41 -21.70 -29.80
C ILE A 579 -23.19 -22.26 -31.22
N ALA A 580 -21.95 -22.34 -31.69
CA ALA A 580 -21.64 -22.91 -33.01
C ALA A 580 -22.14 -24.36 -33.13
N ASP A 581 -21.92 -25.17 -32.10
CA ASP A 581 -22.38 -26.56 -32.02
C ASP A 581 -23.92 -26.66 -32.03
N CYS A 582 -24.59 -25.77 -31.30
CA CYS A 582 -26.06 -25.68 -31.27
C CYS A 582 -26.64 -25.34 -32.66
N LEU A 583 -26.03 -24.38 -33.37
CA LEU A 583 -26.46 -23.98 -34.72
C LEU A 583 -26.24 -25.08 -35.75
N LEU A 584 -25.06 -25.71 -35.78
CA LEU A 584 -24.77 -26.83 -36.69
C LEU A 584 -25.67 -28.04 -36.40
N THR A 585 -25.96 -28.30 -35.13
CA THR A 585 -26.92 -29.34 -34.73
C THR A 585 -28.34 -29.01 -35.22
N ALA A 586 -28.76 -27.75 -35.19
CA ALA A 586 -30.05 -27.34 -35.71
C ALA A 586 -30.16 -27.56 -37.22
N VAL A 587 -29.08 -27.30 -37.98
CA VAL A 587 -29.00 -27.59 -39.42
C VAL A 587 -29.13 -29.09 -39.71
N VAL A 588 -28.35 -29.94 -39.03
CA VAL A 588 -28.40 -31.40 -39.25
C VAL A 588 -29.75 -32.01 -38.86
N ARG A 589 -30.45 -31.39 -37.90
CA ARG A 589 -31.80 -31.80 -37.46
C ARG A 589 -32.93 -31.16 -38.26
N GLU A 590 -32.62 -30.47 -39.37
CA GLU A 590 -33.61 -29.82 -40.24
C GLU A 590 -34.50 -28.79 -39.50
N ARG A 591 -33.97 -28.20 -38.42
CA ARG A 591 -34.61 -27.07 -37.70
C ARG A 591 -34.15 -25.72 -38.22
N LEU A 592 -33.07 -25.71 -38.98
CA LEU A 592 -32.51 -24.56 -39.67
C LEU A 592 -32.14 -24.99 -41.08
N ASP A 593 -32.46 -24.18 -42.08
CA ASP A 593 -32.04 -24.46 -43.46
C ASP A 593 -30.51 -24.42 -43.59
N LYS A 594 -29.96 -25.30 -44.45
CA LYS A 594 -28.52 -25.40 -44.69
C LYS A 594 -27.89 -24.09 -45.17
N ASP A 595 -28.65 -23.27 -45.88
CA ASP A 595 -28.16 -22.01 -46.47
C ASP A 595 -28.13 -20.83 -45.47
N VAL A 596 -28.66 -21.01 -44.26
CA VAL A 596 -28.68 -19.94 -43.23
C VAL A 596 -27.28 -19.68 -42.69
N LEU A 597 -26.46 -20.73 -42.54
CA LEU A 597 -25.08 -20.60 -42.09
C LEU A 597 -24.15 -20.40 -43.28
N LYS A 598 -23.15 -19.54 -43.12
CA LYS A 598 -22.12 -19.27 -44.15
C LYS A 598 -21.17 -20.45 -44.39
N VAL A 599 -21.22 -21.47 -43.53
CA VAL A 599 -20.37 -22.67 -43.61
C VAL A 599 -21.25 -23.91 -43.53
N GLN A 600 -21.01 -24.84 -44.46
CA GLN A 600 -21.73 -26.09 -44.50
C GLN A 600 -21.12 -27.10 -43.52
N PRO A 601 -21.94 -27.89 -42.81
CA PRO A 601 -21.44 -28.86 -41.84
C PRO A 601 -20.41 -29.83 -42.43
N GLU A 602 -20.53 -30.17 -43.72
CA GLU A 602 -19.65 -31.10 -44.44
C GLU A 602 -18.26 -30.51 -44.77
N GLU A 603 -18.04 -29.20 -44.59
CA GLU A 603 -16.76 -28.50 -44.81
C GLU A 603 -15.85 -28.48 -43.57
N LEU A 604 -16.29 -29.12 -42.48
CA LEU A 604 -15.58 -29.19 -41.22
C LEU A 604 -14.56 -30.34 -41.22
N SER A 605 -13.61 -30.29 -40.27
CA SER A 605 -12.61 -31.35 -40.10
C SER A 605 -13.26 -32.70 -39.76
N ASP A 606 -12.66 -33.81 -40.22
CA ASP A 606 -13.14 -35.17 -39.97
C ASP A 606 -13.33 -35.49 -38.47
N TYR A 607 -12.67 -34.75 -37.58
CA TYR A 607 -12.88 -34.85 -36.13
C TYR A 607 -14.34 -34.61 -35.68
N PHE A 608 -15.13 -33.90 -36.49
CA PHE A 608 -16.49 -33.47 -36.16
C PHE A 608 -17.55 -34.15 -37.04
N LEU A 609 -17.14 -35.07 -37.91
CA LEU A 609 -17.99 -35.73 -38.88
C LEU A 609 -18.10 -37.23 -38.59
N ASP A 610 -19.29 -37.79 -38.78
CA ASP A 610 -19.54 -39.23 -38.88
C ASP A 610 -20.20 -39.51 -40.23
N ASN A 611 -19.54 -40.33 -41.07
CA ASN A 611 -19.95 -40.59 -42.46
C ASN A 611 -20.22 -39.31 -43.28
N GLY A 612 -19.40 -38.27 -43.09
CA GLY A 612 -19.55 -36.99 -43.77
C GLY A 612 -20.70 -36.11 -43.26
N LYS A 613 -21.37 -36.49 -42.17
CA LYS A 613 -22.39 -35.66 -41.50
C LYS A 613 -21.86 -35.13 -40.18
N TYR A 614 -22.18 -33.90 -39.85
CA TYR A 614 -21.78 -33.32 -38.57
C TYR A 614 -22.36 -34.07 -37.38
N LEU A 615 -21.49 -34.38 -36.41
CA LEU A 615 -21.82 -35.06 -35.17
C LEU A 615 -22.23 -34.03 -34.10
N PRO A 616 -23.50 -33.97 -33.68
CA PRO A 616 -23.96 -33.02 -32.66
C PRO A 616 -23.17 -33.14 -31.35
N GLY A 617 -22.80 -32.01 -30.75
CA GLY A 617 -22.00 -31.96 -29.52
C GLY A 617 -20.49 -32.09 -29.71
N SER A 618 -20.02 -32.39 -30.92
CA SER A 618 -18.61 -32.69 -31.17
C SER A 618 -17.70 -31.47 -30.96
N LEU A 619 -18.07 -30.27 -31.39
CA LEU A 619 -17.22 -29.07 -31.22
C LEU A 619 -17.06 -28.75 -29.75
N LEU A 620 -18.18 -28.74 -29.01
CA LEU A 620 -18.17 -28.46 -27.58
C LEU A 620 -17.35 -29.51 -26.82
N ALA A 621 -17.42 -30.80 -27.20
CA ALA A 621 -16.68 -31.86 -26.55
C ALA A 621 -15.15 -31.71 -26.63
N TYR A 622 -14.62 -31.09 -27.69
CA TYR A 622 -13.18 -30.81 -27.81
C TYR A 622 -12.75 -29.53 -27.08
N VAL A 623 -13.67 -28.59 -26.82
CA VAL A 623 -13.39 -27.33 -26.10
C VAL A 623 -13.66 -27.44 -24.59
N ASP A 624 -14.67 -28.20 -24.18
CA ASP A 624 -15.03 -28.49 -22.78
C ASP A 624 -14.07 -29.52 -22.15
N LYS A 625 -12.78 -29.19 -22.18
CA LYS A 625 -11.69 -29.96 -21.58
C LYS A 625 -10.89 -29.06 -20.66
N GLU A 626 -10.33 -29.69 -19.63
CA GLU A 626 -9.44 -29.03 -18.68
C GLU A 626 -8.07 -28.73 -19.32
N ILE A 627 -7.54 -29.70 -20.07
CA ILE A 627 -6.36 -29.54 -20.93
C ILE A 627 -6.83 -29.10 -22.32
N ARG A 628 -6.37 -27.92 -22.75
CA ARG A 628 -6.83 -27.24 -23.98
C ARG A 628 -5.69 -27.09 -24.97
N GLU A 629 -5.23 -28.22 -25.49
CA GLU A 629 -4.08 -28.31 -26.38
C GLU A 629 -4.33 -29.30 -27.52
N GLY A 630 -3.47 -29.26 -28.54
CA GLY A 630 -3.52 -30.15 -29.70
C GLY A 630 -4.37 -29.64 -30.87
N ASP A 631 -4.23 -30.32 -32.01
CA ASP A 631 -4.82 -29.88 -33.28
C ASP A 631 -6.34 -29.94 -33.27
N ALA A 632 -6.94 -30.97 -32.68
CA ALA A 632 -8.40 -31.10 -32.57
C ALA A 632 -9.05 -29.95 -31.78
N TYR A 633 -8.39 -29.43 -30.74
CA TYR A 633 -8.87 -28.26 -30.00
C TYR A 633 -8.80 -26.98 -30.86
N LYS A 634 -7.68 -26.78 -31.56
CA LYS A 634 -7.51 -25.64 -32.48
C LYS A 634 -8.51 -25.68 -33.63
N ASP A 635 -8.72 -26.86 -34.21
CA ASP A 635 -9.71 -27.10 -35.27
C ASP A 635 -11.13 -26.82 -34.79
N ALA A 636 -11.47 -27.18 -33.55
CA ALA A 636 -12.78 -26.88 -32.98
C ALA A 636 -13.01 -25.37 -32.84
N LEU A 637 -12.00 -24.61 -32.39
CA LEU A 637 -12.08 -23.15 -32.33
C LEU A 637 -12.13 -22.51 -33.73
N ASN A 638 -11.38 -23.04 -34.69
CA ASN A 638 -11.41 -22.56 -36.07
C ASN A 638 -12.77 -22.85 -36.73
N ALA A 639 -13.37 -24.02 -36.46
CA ALA A 639 -14.73 -24.35 -36.88
C ALA A 639 -15.76 -23.43 -36.22
N ALA A 640 -15.63 -23.14 -34.93
CA ALA A 640 -16.50 -22.19 -34.25
C ALA A 640 -16.36 -20.76 -34.81
N GLU A 641 -15.15 -20.30 -35.14
CA GLU A 641 -14.90 -19.00 -35.80
C GLU A 641 -15.53 -18.92 -37.21
N LYS A 642 -15.60 -20.04 -37.93
CA LYS A 642 -16.29 -20.10 -39.22
C LYS A 642 -17.80 -19.87 -39.10
N VAL A 643 -18.41 -20.34 -38.00
CA VAL A 643 -19.86 -20.19 -37.75
C VAL A 643 -20.17 -18.83 -37.12
N ILE A 644 -19.38 -18.39 -36.15
CA ILE A 644 -19.55 -17.13 -35.42
C ILE A 644 -18.22 -16.36 -35.48
N PRO A 645 -17.99 -15.55 -36.52
CA PRO A 645 -16.76 -14.80 -36.66
C PRO A 645 -16.61 -13.74 -35.57
N THR A 646 -15.49 -13.76 -34.84
CA THR A 646 -15.17 -12.72 -33.84
C THR A 646 -13.74 -12.19 -33.95
N ARG A 647 -12.86 -12.84 -34.72
CA ARG A 647 -11.47 -12.38 -34.88
C ARG A 647 -11.41 -11.08 -35.66
N TRP A 648 -11.16 -9.97 -34.96
CA TRP A 648 -11.26 -8.62 -35.53
C TRP A 648 -9.91 -7.97 -35.88
N LYS A 649 -8.77 -8.59 -35.55
CA LYS A 649 -7.42 -8.05 -35.83
C LYS A 649 -7.19 -7.60 -37.28
N TYR A 650 -7.84 -8.27 -38.24
CA TYR A 650 -7.76 -7.95 -39.67
C TYR A 650 -9.15 -7.68 -40.28
N ALA A 651 -10.18 -7.56 -39.45
CA ALA A 651 -11.58 -7.41 -39.86
C ALA A 651 -12.36 -6.67 -38.76
N SER A 652 -12.18 -5.35 -38.67
CA SER A 652 -12.73 -4.50 -37.60
C SER A 652 -14.25 -4.62 -37.43
N SER A 653 -15.00 -4.93 -38.50
CA SER A 653 -16.44 -5.18 -38.46
C SER A 653 -16.86 -6.31 -37.52
N ARG A 654 -15.98 -7.27 -37.21
CA ARG A 654 -16.26 -8.39 -36.30
C ARG A 654 -16.15 -8.04 -34.82
N ALA A 655 -15.64 -6.86 -34.50
CA ALA A 655 -15.44 -6.46 -33.11
C ALA A 655 -16.75 -6.38 -32.31
N GLN A 656 -17.87 -6.07 -32.98
CA GLN A 656 -19.20 -6.10 -32.36
C GLN A 656 -19.53 -7.47 -31.77
N ALA A 657 -19.43 -8.51 -32.62
CA ALA A 657 -19.70 -9.88 -32.23
C ALA A 657 -18.77 -10.35 -31.10
N PHE A 658 -17.50 -9.97 -31.16
CA PHE A 658 -16.55 -10.21 -30.07
C PHE A 658 -17.04 -9.61 -28.75
N TYR A 659 -17.32 -8.30 -28.70
CA TYR A 659 -17.71 -7.63 -27.46
C TYR A 659 -19.08 -8.08 -26.94
N THR A 660 -20.05 -8.34 -27.81
CA THR A 660 -21.35 -8.89 -27.40
C THR A 660 -21.19 -10.26 -26.74
N LEU A 661 -20.41 -11.15 -27.35
CA LEU A 661 -20.15 -12.47 -26.78
C LEU A 661 -19.28 -12.40 -25.50
N TRP A 662 -18.34 -11.45 -25.43
CA TRP A 662 -17.53 -11.18 -24.25
C TRP A 662 -18.38 -10.83 -23.02
N GLU A 663 -19.36 -9.93 -23.17
CA GLU A 663 -20.27 -9.58 -22.07
C GLU A 663 -21.12 -10.77 -21.61
N GLN A 664 -21.55 -11.64 -22.55
CA GLN A 664 -22.25 -12.88 -22.16
C GLN A 664 -21.33 -13.85 -21.41
N ALA A 665 -20.06 -13.95 -21.79
CA ALA A 665 -19.07 -14.75 -21.06
C ALA A 665 -18.78 -14.18 -19.65
N GLU A 666 -18.72 -12.86 -19.50
CA GLU A 666 -18.58 -12.20 -18.20
C GLU A 666 -19.81 -12.48 -17.31
N ASN A 667 -21.01 -12.41 -17.87
CA ASN A 667 -22.26 -12.75 -17.16
C ASN A 667 -22.30 -14.23 -16.76
N ALA A 668 -21.80 -15.13 -17.61
CA ALA A 668 -21.65 -16.55 -17.28
C ALA A 668 -20.67 -16.75 -16.13
N LYS A 669 -19.54 -16.03 -16.12
CA LYS A 669 -18.56 -16.05 -15.02
C LYS A 669 -19.20 -15.63 -13.69
N ILE A 670 -19.92 -14.51 -13.69
CA ILE A 670 -20.58 -13.99 -12.49
C ILE A 670 -21.65 -14.95 -11.99
N THR A 671 -22.52 -15.44 -12.88
CA THR A 671 -23.62 -16.36 -12.51
C THR A 671 -23.12 -17.70 -11.98
N LEU A 672 -22.17 -18.33 -12.68
CA LEU A 672 -21.69 -19.68 -12.35
C LEU A 672 -20.63 -19.70 -11.25
N GLY A 673 -19.93 -18.57 -11.03
CA GLY A 673 -18.84 -18.45 -10.07
C GLY A 673 -19.24 -17.92 -8.68
N GLN A 674 -20.50 -17.51 -8.49
CA GLN A 674 -21.02 -16.99 -7.22
C GLN A 674 -20.92 -18.01 -6.08
N LYS A 675 -20.64 -17.52 -4.86
CA LYS A 675 -20.67 -18.33 -3.63
C LYS A 675 -22.10 -18.75 -3.30
N ARG A 676 -22.33 -20.04 -3.10
CA ARG A 676 -23.67 -20.60 -2.87
C ARG A 676 -23.94 -20.92 -1.39
N PRO A 677 -25.16 -20.65 -0.88
CA PRO A 677 -25.67 -21.30 0.33
C PRO A 677 -25.79 -22.81 0.11
N LYS A 678 -25.57 -23.61 1.17
CA LYS A 678 -25.56 -25.08 1.09
C LYS A 678 -26.83 -25.71 0.50
N ASP A 679 -27.98 -25.02 0.60
CA ASP A 679 -29.29 -25.53 0.18
C ASP A 679 -29.82 -24.89 -1.11
N ALA A 680 -29.03 -24.04 -1.78
CA ALA A 680 -29.43 -23.41 -3.04
C ALA A 680 -29.27 -24.36 -4.23
N PRO A 681 -30.17 -24.34 -5.23
CA PRO A 681 -29.99 -25.14 -6.45
C PRO A 681 -28.72 -24.72 -7.19
N GLU A 682 -28.12 -25.68 -7.90
CA GLU A 682 -26.93 -25.40 -8.71
C GLU A 682 -27.27 -24.43 -9.86
N PRO A 683 -26.57 -23.29 -9.97
CA PRO A 683 -26.87 -22.29 -11.00
C PRO A 683 -26.53 -22.85 -12.38
N VAL A 684 -27.31 -22.41 -13.36
CA VAL A 684 -27.04 -22.62 -14.78
C VAL A 684 -27.05 -21.27 -15.47
N PHE A 685 -26.18 -21.09 -16.44
CA PHE A 685 -26.22 -19.93 -17.32
C PHE A 685 -26.91 -20.33 -18.61
N VAL A 686 -28.01 -19.66 -18.93
CA VAL A 686 -28.78 -19.90 -20.16
C VAL A 686 -28.66 -18.70 -21.07
N LEU A 687 -28.19 -18.94 -22.29
CA LEU A 687 -28.24 -18.00 -23.39
C LEU A 687 -29.41 -18.42 -24.30
N ASP A 688 -30.46 -17.61 -24.30
CA ASP A 688 -31.66 -17.83 -25.11
C ASP A 688 -31.43 -17.52 -26.59
N GLY A 689 -32.38 -17.97 -27.43
CA GLY A 689 -32.31 -17.78 -28.87
C GLY A 689 -32.38 -16.32 -29.30
N GLN A 690 -32.97 -15.42 -28.50
CA GLN A 690 -32.99 -13.98 -28.78
C GLN A 690 -31.59 -13.39 -28.71
N LYS A 691 -30.82 -13.69 -27.67
CA LYS A 691 -29.42 -13.25 -27.54
C LYS A 691 -28.51 -13.90 -28.59
N ILE A 692 -28.78 -15.15 -28.96
CA ILE A 692 -28.07 -15.83 -30.05
C ILE A 692 -28.36 -15.12 -31.38
N PHE A 693 -29.62 -14.76 -31.63
CA PHE A 693 -30.03 -14.01 -32.81
C PHE A 693 -29.35 -12.63 -32.88
N GLU A 694 -29.32 -11.89 -31.77
CA GLU A 694 -28.63 -10.58 -31.70
C GLU A 694 -27.15 -10.69 -32.07
N LEU A 695 -26.45 -11.75 -31.63
CA LEU A 695 -25.06 -12.01 -31.99
C LEU A 695 -24.88 -12.37 -33.48
N LEU A 696 -25.82 -13.15 -34.03
CA LEU A 696 -25.76 -13.61 -35.42
C LEU A 696 -26.11 -12.51 -36.42
N GLN A 697 -27.03 -11.61 -36.06
CA GLN A 697 -27.40 -10.46 -36.89
C GLN A 697 -26.19 -9.57 -37.19
N GLN A 698 -25.25 -9.47 -36.27
CA GLN A 698 -24.00 -8.71 -36.40
C GLN A 698 -23.01 -9.34 -37.41
N ASN A 699 -23.28 -10.58 -37.82
CA ASN A 699 -22.52 -11.31 -38.82
C ASN A 699 -23.35 -11.56 -40.09
N ASP A 700 -24.41 -10.77 -40.32
CA ASP A 700 -25.35 -10.90 -41.43
C ASP A 700 -26.07 -12.25 -41.51
N ILE A 701 -26.29 -12.91 -40.36
CA ILE A 701 -27.02 -14.19 -40.29
C ILE A 701 -28.41 -13.92 -39.70
N GLN A 702 -29.45 -14.22 -40.47
CA GLN A 702 -30.85 -14.07 -40.05
C GLN A 702 -31.41 -15.42 -39.63
N LEU A 703 -32.09 -15.47 -38.47
CA LEU A 703 -32.76 -16.67 -38.00
C LEU A 703 -34.28 -16.57 -38.21
N PRO A 704 -34.97 -17.66 -38.63
CA PRO A 704 -36.42 -17.72 -38.60
C PRO A 704 -36.96 -17.58 -37.16
N SER A 705 -38.13 -16.96 -36.99
CA SER A 705 -38.74 -16.75 -35.66
C SER A 705 -38.92 -18.06 -34.88
N GLU A 706 -39.29 -19.15 -35.54
CA GLU A 706 -39.42 -20.49 -34.94
C GLU A 706 -38.08 -21.03 -34.39
N ALA A 707 -36.96 -20.69 -35.03
CA ALA A 707 -35.64 -21.06 -34.54
C ALA A 707 -35.25 -20.21 -33.32
N ILE A 708 -35.60 -18.93 -33.29
CA ILE A 708 -35.33 -18.03 -32.15
C ILE A 708 -36.01 -18.55 -30.88
N ASP A 709 -37.24 -19.03 -30.98
CA ASP A 709 -37.99 -19.56 -29.83
C ASP A 709 -37.47 -20.90 -29.29
N THR A 710 -36.69 -21.63 -30.10
CA THR A 710 -36.25 -23.00 -29.78
C THR A 710 -34.76 -23.12 -29.48
N LEU A 711 -33.93 -22.22 -30.00
CA LEU A 711 -32.49 -22.21 -29.75
C LEU A 711 -32.20 -21.80 -28.31
N SER A 712 -31.32 -22.54 -27.66
CA SER A 712 -30.74 -22.15 -26.37
C SER A 712 -29.41 -22.86 -26.16
N VAL A 713 -28.53 -22.21 -25.41
CA VAL A 713 -27.27 -22.78 -24.94
C VAL A 713 -27.25 -22.69 -23.42
N THR A 714 -26.91 -23.79 -22.77
CA THR A 714 -26.77 -23.86 -21.32
C THR A 714 -25.33 -24.19 -20.95
N LEU A 715 -24.74 -23.38 -20.07
CA LEU A 715 -23.48 -23.70 -19.39
C LEU A 715 -23.75 -24.07 -17.94
N THR A 716 -23.13 -25.17 -17.51
CA THR A 716 -23.26 -25.70 -16.14
C THR A 716 -22.07 -25.30 -15.27
N VAL A 717 -22.23 -25.37 -13.93
CA VAL A 717 -21.11 -25.19 -12.99
C VAL A 717 -19.96 -26.15 -13.29
N LYS A 718 -20.23 -27.40 -13.67
CA LYS A 718 -19.17 -28.37 -14.01
C LYS A 718 -18.31 -27.92 -15.19
N GLN A 719 -18.93 -27.37 -16.24
CA GLN A 719 -18.22 -26.84 -17.40
C GLN A 719 -17.44 -25.57 -17.05
N PHE A 720 -18.03 -24.68 -16.24
CA PHE A 720 -17.34 -23.53 -15.69
C PHE A 720 -16.10 -23.96 -14.88
N GLU A 721 -16.25 -24.88 -13.92
CA GLU A 721 -15.14 -25.33 -13.10
C GLU A 721 -14.03 -25.98 -13.95
N ARG A 722 -14.38 -26.79 -14.95
CA ARG A 722 -13.40 -27.39 -15.87
C ARG A 722 -12.64 -26.33 -16.69
N ALA A 723 -13.32 -25.28 -17.13
CA ALA A 723 -12.73 -24.18 -17.88
C ALA A 723 -11.83 -23.28 -17.03
N VAL A 724 -12.18 -23.09 -15.76
CA VAL A 724 -11.61 -22.05 -14.90
C VAL A 724 -10.55 -22.59 -13.94
N SER A 725 -10.67 -23.85 -13.51
CA SER A 725 -9.74 -24.46 -12.53
C SER A 725 -8.26 -24.33 -12.90
N PRO A 726 -7.82 -24.50 -14.16
CA PRO A 726 -6.40 -24.36 -14.50
C PRO A 726 -5.84 -22.96 -14.18
N VAL A 727 -6.63 -21.90 -14.44
CA VAL A 727 -6.22 -20.51 -14.19
C VAL A 727 -6.11 -20.23 -12.69
N ILE A 728 -7.07 -20.69 -11.90
CA ILE A 728 -7.06 -20.53 -10.44
C ILE A 728 -5.94 -21.35 -9.80
N ARG A 729 -5.70 -22.58 -10.28
CA ARG A 729 -4.59 -23.42 -9.80
C ARG A 729 -3.23 -22.81 -10.12
N GLU A 730 -3.07 -22.19 -11.29
CA GLU A 730 -1.84 -21.45 -11.63
C GLU A 730 -1.61 -20.30 -10.62
N ALA A 731 -2.63 -19.50 -10.33
CA ALA A 731 -2.51 -18.37 -9.38
C ALA A 731 -2.18 -18.83 -7.95
N ILE A 732 -2.88 -19.84 -7.44
CA ILE A 732 -2.64 -20.41 -6.11
C ILE A 732 -1.31 -21.18 -6.05
N GLY A 733 -0.90 -21.80 -7.15
CA GLY A 733 0.41 -22.44 -7.28
C GLY A 733 1.57 -21.47 -7.13
N ILE A 734 1.42 -20.21 -7.56
CA ILE A 734 2.42 -19.16 -7.31
C ILE A 734 2.51 -18.84 -5.81
N ALA A 735 1.38 -18.73 -5.12
CA ALA A 735 1.36 -18.52 -3.67
C ALA A 735 2.03 -19.67 -2.91
N GLN A 736 1.74 -20.90 -3.29
CA GLN A 736 2.37 -22.09 -2.74
C GLN A 736 3.88 -22.07 -2.96
N GLY A 737 4.33 -21.87 -4.21
CA GLY A 737 5.75 -21.84 -4.57
C GLY A 737 6.54 -20.74 -3.85
N LEU A 738 5.93 -19.56 -3.67
CA LEU A 738 6.55 -18.46 -2.91
C LEU A 738 6.79 -18.84 -1.44
N ILE A 739 5.80 -19.45 -0.78
CA ILE A 739 5.93 -19.91 0.61
C ILE A 739 6.96 -21.04 0.72
N GLU A 740 6.88 -22.04 -0.15
CA GLU A 740 7.78 -23.19 -0.13
C GLU A 740 9.23 -22.78 -0.40
N ASN A 741 9.48 -21.81 -1.27
CA ASN A 741 10.83 -21.29 -1.49
C ASN A 741 11.35 -20.44 -0.32
N ALA A 742 10.48 -19.68 0.35
CA ALA A 742 10.86 -18.86 1.50
C ALA A 742 11.13 -19.68 2.77
N PHE A 743 10.35 -20.74 3.02
CA PHE A 743 10.43 -21.54 4.26
C PHE A 743 11.01 -22.95 4.09
N GLY A 744 11.09 -23.46 2.86
CA GLY A 744 11.74 -24.73 2.53
C GLY A 744 13.25 -24.61 2.68
N SER A 745 13.73 -24.93 3.88
CA SER A 745 15.14 -24.93 4.30
C SER A 745 16.16 -25.24 3.20
N LYS A 746 17.02 -24.27 2.87
CA LYS A 746 18.31 -24.42 2.15
C LYS A 746 19.52 -24.31 3.08
N LEU A 747 19.36 -24.60 4.37
CA LEU A 747 20.48 -24.63 5.31
C LEU A 747 21.13 -26.02 5.31
N PRO A 748 22.48 -26.12 5.32
CA PRO A 748 23.18 -27.38 5.51
C PRO A 748 22.73 -28.05 6.81
N GLU A 749 22.66 -29.38 6.83
CA GLU A 749 22.18 -30.25 7.92
C GLU A 749 22.90 -30.12 9.28
N SER A 750 23.76 -29.11 9.46
CA SER A 750 24.49 -28.88 10.71
C SER A 750 23.75 -27.93 11.65
N GLN A 751 22.52 -28.26 12.03
CA GLN A 751 21.93 -27.85 13.31
C GLN A 751 20.69 -28.68 13.60
N ASN A 752 20.90 -29.77 14.35
CA ASN A 752 19.85 -30.53 15.03
C ASN A 752 19.13 -29.61 16.02
N SER A 753 18.13 -28.89 15.56
CA SER A 753 17.08 -28.37 16.42
C SER A 753 15.74 -28.70 15.78
N GLN A 754 14.97 -29.58 16.43
CA GLN A 754 13.55 -29.84 16.18
C GLN A 754 12.69 -28.59 16.50
N THR A 755 13.11 -27.41 16.05
CA THR A 755 12.53 -26.12 16.39
C THR A 755 11.68 -25.64 15.23
N ASN A 756 10.34 -25.71 15.40
CA ASN A 756 9.27 -25.07 14.64
C ASN A 756 9.61 -24.64 13.20
N LYS A 757 9.20 -25.44 12.20
CA LYS A 757 9.17 -25.02 10.80
C LYS A 757 8.48 -23.64 10.69
N GLU A 758 9.07 -22.72 9.92
CA GLU A 758 8.42 -21.43 9.66
C GLU A 758 7.14 -21.64 8.86
N GLN A 759 6.05 -20.97 9.26
CA GLN A 759 4.74 -21.04 8.58
C GLN A 759 4.18 -19.64 8.34
N VAL A 760 3.21 -19.52 7.44
CA VAL A 760 2.35 -18.34 7.30
C VAL A 760 1.33 -18.33 8.44
N ASP A 761 1.21 -17.19 9.10
CA ASP A 761 0.32 -16.98 10.25
C ASP A 761 -0.98 -16.25 9.85
N TRP A 762 -0.92 -15.44 8.79
CA TRP A 762 -2.05 -14.67 8.27
C TRP A 762 -2.05 -14.65 6.74
N PHE A 763 -3.17 -14.99 6.12
CA PHE A 763 -3.36 -15.02 4.68
C PHE A 763 -4.43 -14.02 4.26
N ILE A 764 -4.04 -13.00 3.52
CA ILE A 764 -4.91 -11.93 3.02
C ILE A 764 -5.22 -12.17 1.55
N LEU A 765 -6.50 -12.11 1.18
CA LEU A 765 -6.97 -12.17 -0.19
C LEU A 765 -7.47 -10.79 -0.63
N SER A 766 -7.08 -10.37 -1.83
CA SER A 766 -7.52 -9.14 -2.49
C SER A 766 -7.90 -9.39 -3.95
N GLY A 767 -8.51 -8.42 -4.60
CA GLY A 767 -8.95 -8.51 -5.99
C GLY A 767 -10.32 -9.16 -6.17
N LYS A 768 -11.08 -8.68 -7.16
CA LYS A 768 -12.46 -9.13 -7.42
C LYS A 768 -12.56 -10.61 -7.78
N THR A 769 -11.51 -11.20 -8.35
CA THR A 769 -11.51 -12.61 -8.76
C THR A 769 -11.47 -13.56 -7.55
N CYS A 770 -10.92 -13.12 -6.41
CA CYS A 770 -10.95 -13.87 -5.16
C CYS A 770 -12.38 -14.09 -4.60
N ASN A 771 -13.38 -13.39 -5.15
CA ASN A 771 -14.79 -13.60 -4.77
C ASN A 771 -15.40 -14.89 -5.35
N LEU A 772 -14.75 -15.53 -6.33
CA LEU A 772 -15.23 -16.79 -6.91
C LEU A 772 -15.17 -17.93 -5.87
N GLU A 773 -16.25 -18.72 -5.77
CA GLU A 773 -16.31 -19.87 -4.83
C GLU A 773 -15.14 -20.85 -5.05
N LEU A 774 -14.76 -21.05 -6.31
CA LEU A 774 -13.69 -21.94 -6.73
C LEU A 774 -12.32 -21.52 -6.16
N VAL A 775 -12.05 -20.23 -5.97
CA VAL A 775 -10.80 -19.75 -5.35
C VAL A 775 -10.73 -20.19 -3.89
N SER A 776 -11.81 -19.97 -3.12
CA SER A 776 -11.86 -20.40 -1.71
C SER A 776 -11.71 -21.92 -1.56
N ARG A 777 -12.34 -22.69 -2.45
CA ARG A 777 -12.27 -24.16 -2.45
C ARG A 777 -10.86 -24.66 -2.80
N GLU A 778 -10.22 -24.04 -3.78
CA GLU A 778 -8.87 -24.41 -4.20
C GLU A 778 -7.81 -24.01 -3.17
N LEU A 779 -7.96 -22.84 -2.54
CA LEU A 779 -7.13 -22.44 -1.40
C LEU A 779 -7.21 -23.46 -0.26
N TYR A 780 -8.42 -23.86 0.12
CA TYR A 780 -8.60 -24.91 1.12
C TYR A 780 -7.93 -26.22 0.69
N ARG A 781 -8.12 -26.65 -0.57
CA ARG A 781 -7.55 -27.89 -1.11
C ARG A 781 -6.01 -27.92 -1.01
N VAL A 782 -5.36 -26.80 -1.33
CA VAL A 782 -3.90 -26.67 -1.34
C VAL A 782 -3.36 -26.47 0.08
N PHE A 783 -3.85 -25.46 0.79
CA PHE A 783 -3.25 -25.02 2.04
C PHE A 783 -3.67 -25.81 3.27
N SER A 784 -4.80 -26.53 3.25
CA SER A 784 -5.13 -27.47 4.34
C SER A 784 -4.17 -28.67 4.44
N LYS A 785 -3.40 -28.91 3.38
CA LYS A 785 -2.39 -29.99 3.29
C LYS A 785 -0.96 -29.46 3.32
N SER A 786 -0.76 -28.17 3.50
CA SER A 786 0.56 -27.54 3.49
C SER A 786 1.25 -27.69 4.85
N ASP A 787 2.54 -28.01 4.84
CA ASP A 787 3.38 -27.96 6.05
C ASP A 787 3.65 -26.52 6.53
N TYR A 788 3.42 -25.54 5.65
CA TYR A 788 3.77 -24.14 5.85
C TYR A 788 2.56 -23.25 6.16
N PHE A 789 1.36 -23.82 6.30
CA PHE A 789 0.16 -23.09 6.71
C PHE A 789 -0.78 -24.00 7.50
N VAL A 790 -1.23 -23.54 8.67
CA VAL A 790 -2.25 -24.24 9.46
C VAL A 790 -3.60 -23.63 9.16
N TRP A 791 -4.47 -24.39 8.47
CA TRP A 791 -5.78 -23.89 8.08
C TRP A 791 -6.63 -23.52 9.30
N ASN A 792 -7.07 -22.26 9.32
CA ASN A 792 -8.03 -21.70 10.25
C ASN A 792 -8.72 -20.55 9.53
N ASP A 793 -10.05 -20.55 9.47
CA ASP A 793 -10.81 -19.54 8.75
C ASP A 793 -10.54 -18.12 9.30
N GLU A 794 -10.25 -17.96 10.60
CA GLU A 794 -9.87 -16.67 11.20
C GLU A 794 -8.47 -16.17 10.77
N ARG A 795 -7.65 -17.05 10.19
CA ARG A 795 -6.33 -16.69 9.62
C ARG A 795 -6.42 -16.33 8.15
N VAL A 796 -7.58 -16.46 7.50
CA VAL A 796 -7.79 -16.09 6.11
C VAL A 796 -8.72 -14.88 6.05
N THR A 797 -8.21 -13.73 5.62
CA THR A 797 -8.97 -12.49 5.51
C THR A 797 -9.34 -12.22 4.06
N PHE A 798 -10.63 -12.04 3.79
CA PHE A 798 -11.14 -11.57 2.50
C PHE A 798 -12.34 -10.66 2.72
N GLU A 799 -12.20 -9.40 2.34
CA GLU A 799 -13.28 -8.40 2.45
C GLU A 799 -13.68 -7.92 1.05
N PRO A 800 -14.73 -8.50 0.43
CA PRO A 800 -15.11 -8.20 -0.95
C PRO A 800 -15.26 -6.71 -1.24
N GLU A 801 -15.80 -5.95 -0.28
CA GLU A 801 -16.10 -4.52 -0.39
C GLU A 801 -14.84 -3.65 -0.52
N TYR A 802 -13.71 -4.10 0.03
CA TYR A 802 -12.44 -3.34 0.00
C TYR A 802 -11.45 -3.87 -1.04
N THR A 803 -11.78 -4.92 -1.79
CA THR A 803 -10.87 -5.56 -2.76
C THR A 803 -10.30 -4.62 -3.83
N LYS A 804 -10.95 -3.48 -4.09
CA LYS A 804 -10.44 -2.44 -5.00
C LYS A 804 -9.85 -1.23 -4.28
N LEU A 805 -10.44 -0.83 -3.17
CA LEU A 805 -9.96 0.32 -2.40
C LEU A 805 -8.65 0.03 -1.66
N ALA A 806 -8.41 -1.24 -1.27
CA ALA A 806 -7.29 -1.63 -0.42
C ALA A 806 -5.94 -1.17 -0.99
N THR A 807 -5.74 -1.28 -2.31
CA THR A 807 -4.51 -0.88 -2.97
C THR A 807 -4.24 0.63 -2.84
N SER A 808 -5.17 1.47 -3.32
CA SER A 808 -4.97 2.93 -3.26
C SER A 808 -4.95 3.46 -1.82
N ALA A 809 -5.82 2.92 -0.94
CA ALA A 809 -5.89 3.36 0.45
C ALA A 809 -4.66 2.93 1.25
N GLY A 810 -4.18 1.71 1.04
CA GLY A 810 -2.96 1.20 1.69
C GLY A 810 -1.72 1.98 1.29
N ALA A 811 -1.55 2.29 0.00
CA ALA A 811 -0.45 3.14 -0.47
C ALA A 811 -0.52 4.56 0.10
N CYS A 812 -1.72 5.16 0.13
CA CYS A 812 -1.93 6.50 0.69
C CYS A 812 -1.60 6.55 2.19
N PHE A 813 -2.04 5.54 2.94
CA PHE A 813 -1.77 5.40 4.36
C PHE A 813 -0.29 5.14 4.66
N ALA A 814 0.36 4.29 3.87
CA ALA A 814 1.79 4.01 3.98
C ALA A 814 2.62 5.28 3.85
N GLU A 815 2.29 6.10 2.85
CA GLU A 815 2.93 7.39 2.64
C GLU A 815 2.66 8.37 3.77
N LYS A 816 1.44 8.37 4.34
CA LYS A 816 1.11 9.15 5.54
C LYS A 816 2.02 8.81 6.71
N ILE A 817 2.16 7.53 7.04
CA ILE A 817 3.05 7.10 8.12
C ILE A 817 4.50 7.52 7.83
N ARG A 818 4.96 7.33 6.59
CA ARG A 818 6.32 7.66 6.19
C ARG A 818 6.64 9.15 6.38
N GLN A 819 5.68 10.03 6.09
CA GLN A 819 5.85 11.48 6.15
C GLN A 819 5.60 12.08 7.54
N LEU A 820 4.75 11.44 8.36
CA LEU A 820 4.34 11.96 9.67
C LEU A 820 4.99 11.21 10.85
N GLY A 821 5.99 10.37 10.61
CA GLY A 821 6.70 9.66 11.68
C GLY A 821 7.49 10.61 12.58
N PHE A 822 7.42 10.41 13.90
CA PHE A 822 8.18 11.17 14.91
C PHE A 822 9.11 10.25 15.72
N SER A 823 10.15 10.82 16.32
CA SER A 823 11.08 10.02 17.13
C SER A 823 10.39 9.49 18.40
N PRO A 824 10.80 8.32 18.92
CA PRO A 824 10.28 7.81 20.19
C PRO A 824 10.48 8.79 21.36
N LYS A 825 11.56 9.60 21.31
CA LYS A 825 11.87 10.60 22.35
C LYS A 825 10.83 11.73 22.40
N ASP A 826 10.26 12.11 21.26
CA ASP A 826 9.25 13.17 21.19
C ASP A 826 7.88 12.72 21.73
N SER A 827 7.69 11.40 21.90
CA SER A 827 6.44 10.82 22.40
C SER A 827 6.36 10.75 23.92
N LYS A 828 7.45 11.03 24.66
CA LYS A 828 7.53 10.85 26.13
C LYS A 828 6.36 11.48 26.89
N GLU A 829 5.95 12.69 26.52
CA GLU A 829 4.86 13.40 27.20
C GLU A 829 3.50 12.70 27.04
N LEU A 830 3.22 12.12 25.85
CA LEU A 830 2.00 11.33 25.64
C LEU A 830 2.05 10.03 26.45
N LEU A 831 3.21 9.37 26.48
CA LEU A 831 3.40 8.13 27.24
C LEU A 831 3.24 8.36 28.75
N ARG A 832 3.72 9.49 29.30
CA ARG A 832 3.51 9.86 30.70
C ARG A 832 2.04 10.03 31.09
N ARG A 833 1.18 10.36 30.13
CA ARG A 833 -0.28 10.46 30.31
C ARG A 833 -1.00 9.13 30.09
N GLY A 834 -0.26 8.02 29.95
CA GLY A 834 -0.81 6.68 29.79
C GLY A 834 -1.21 6.32 28.35
N ALA A 835 -0.96 7.20 27.37
CA ALA A 835 -1.29 6.91 25.97
C ALA A 835 -0.26 5.96 25.36
N ASN A 836 -0.73 4.96 24.59
CA ASN A 836 0.15 4.12 23.79
C ASN A 836 0.42 4.76 22.42
N GLN A 837 1.57 4.45 21.82
CA GLN A 837 1.98 4.90 20.50
C GLN A 837 2.47 3.71 19.67
N LEU A 838 2.23 3.76 18.36
CA LEU A 838 2.71 2.77 17.40
C LEU A 838 3.37 3.47 16.23
N TYR A 839 4.62 3.13 15.98
CA TYR A 839 5.34 3.50 14.78
C TYR A 839 5.47 2.30 13.85
N ILE A 840 5.13 2.48 12.56
CA ILE A 840 5.33 1.45 11.54
C ILE A 840 6.50 1.87 10.65
N ASP A 841 7.56 1.07 10.65
CA ASP A 841 8.77 1.32 9.87
C ASP A 841 8.61 0.86 8.42
N VAL A 842 7.74 1.55 7.69
CA VAL A 842 7.39 1.21 6.30
C VAL A 842 8.62 1.16 5.39
N LYS A 843 9.66 1.96 5.68
CA LYS A 843 10.90 2.00 4.88
C LYS A 843 11.61 0.64 4.87
N ASN A 844 11.47 -0.14 5.94
CA ASN A 844 12.11 -1.45 6.06
C ASN A 844 11.62 -2.48 5.03
N LEU A 845 10.47 -2.27 4.38
CA LEU A 845 10.02 -3.09 3.25
C LEU A 845 10.95 -2.99 2.04
N PHE A 846 11.64 -1.86 1.88
CA PHE A 846 12.47 -1.56 0.70
C PHE A 846 13.95 -1.91 0.90
N TYR A 847 14.31 -2.39 2.09
CA TYR A 847 15.68 -2.85 2.38
C TYR A 847 15.89 -4.32 2.07
N PHE A 848 14.93 -5.01 1.42
CA PHE A 848 15.06 -6.42 1.08
C PHE A 848 14.67 -6.67 -0.37
N LEU A 849 15.41 -7.55 -1.04
CA LEU A 849 15.12 -7.91 -2.41
C LEU A 849 13.75 -8.64 -2.50
N PRO A 850 12.85 -8.20 -3.39
CA PRO A 850 11.55 -8.84 -3.56
C PRO A 850 11.64 -10.21 -4.25
N CYS A 851 12.60 -10.40 -5.14
CA CYS A 851 12.65 -11.55 -6.04
C CYS A 851 14.06 -12.10 -6.21
N SER A 852 14.15 -13.28 -6.81
CA SER A 852 15.43 -13.97 -7.08
C SER A 852 15.82 -13.84 -8.55
N PHE A 853 17.13 -13.71 -8.79
CA PHE A 853 17.69 -13.55 -10.12
C PHE A 853 18.78 -14.59 -10.37
N LYS A 854 18.79 -15.12 -11.59
CA LYS A 854 19.76 -16.11 -12.06
C LYS A 854 20.37 -15.70 -13.39
N ARG A 855 21.58 -16.16 -13.66
CA ARG A 855 22.27 -16.00 -14.94
C ARG A 855 22.08 -17.25 -15.78
N GLU A 856 21.74 -17.07 -17.05
CA GLU A 856 21.73 -18.19 -18.00
C GLU A 856 23.16 -18.67 -18.27
N VAL A 857 23.38 -20.00 -18.24
CA VAL A 857 24.66 -20.61 -18.60
C VAL A 857 24.48 -21.72 -19.64
N ILE A 858 25.59 -22.10 -20.29
CA ILE A 858 25.60 -23.14 -21.33
C ILE A 858 24.96 -24.43 -20.79
N GLY A 859 24.08 -25.02 -21.60
CA GLY A 859 23.32 -26.22 -21.24
C GLY A 859 21.93 -25.96 -20.67
N GLY A 860 21.49 -24.69 -20.61
CA GLY A 860 20.15 -24.31 -20.13
C GLY A 860 20.03 -24.27 -18.60
N ASN A 861 21.15 -24.42 -17.88
CA ASN A 861 21.19 -24.25 -16.43
C ASN A 861 21.13 -22.77 -16.06
N LEU A 862 20.66 -22.48 -14.84
CA LEU A 862 20.53 -21.13 -14.31
C LEU A 862 21.34 -20.99 -13.02
N ASP A 863 22.39 -20.17 -13.05
CA ASP A 863 23.26 -19.91 -11.90
C ASP A 863 22.67 -18.80 -11.02
N PRO A 864 22.48 -18.99 -9.70
CA PRO A 864 21.92 -17.97 -8.83
C PRO A 864 22.85 -16.77 -8.67
N ILE A 865 22.30 -15.56 -8.79
CA ILE A 865 23.01 -14.28 -8.57
C ILE A 865 22.49 -13.61 -7.30
N PHE A 866 21.17 -13.46 -7.21
CA PHE A 866 20.48 -12.82 -6.10
C PHE A 866 19.30 -13.67 -5.64
N GLN A 867 18.95 -13.56 -4.37
CA GLN A 867 17.86 -14.29 -3.74
C GLN A 867 16.87 -13.33 -3.10
N ALA A 868 15.58 -13.66 -3.19
CA ALA A 868 14.53 -12.94 -2.49
C ALA A 868 14.82 -12.91 -0.97
N GLY A 869 14.50 -11.79 -0.32
CA GLY A 869 14.74 -11.55 1.10
C GLY A 869 16.18 -11.17 1.46
N GLN A 870 17.11 -11.05 0.49
CA GLN A 870 18.44 -10.51 0.72
C GLN A 870 18.38 -9.04 1.13
N GLU A 871 19.09 -8.67 2.20
CA GLU A 871 19.14 -7.31 2.70
C GLU A 871 20.01 -6.41 1.81
N LEU A 872 19.45 -5.26 1.42
CA LEU A 872 20.11 -4.17 0.74
C LEU A 872 20.66 -3.18 1.77
N TYR A 873 21.86 -2.66 1.53
CA TYR A 873 22.52 -1.70 2.40
C TYR A 873 23.23 -0.63 1.57
N GLN A 874 23.61 0.48 2.21
CA GLN A 874 24.36 1.51 1.51
C GLN A 874 25.81 1.05 1.28
N LEU A 875 26.31 1.16 0.04
CA LEU A 875 27.67 0.73 -0.30
C LEU A 875 28.71 1.85 -0.17
N GLN A 876 28.29 3.11 -0.27
CA GLN A 876 29.15 4.29 -0.18
C GLN A 876 28.42 5.48 0.47
N SER A 877 29.15 6.41 1.08
CA SER A 877 28.55 7.56 1.81
C SER A 877 27.66 8.48 0.98
N ASN A 878 27.92 8.57 -0.32
CA ASN A 878 27.20 9.39 -1.29
C ASN A 878 26.10 8.63 -2.04
N ASP A 879 25.90 7.34 -1.77
CA ASP A 879 24.83 6.58 -2.41
C ASP A 879 23.46 7.08 -1.93
N SER A 880 22.57 7.38 -2.88
CA SER A 880 21.19 7.75 -2.59
C SER A 880 20.24 6.55 -2.46
N LEU A 881 20.72 5.32 -2.69
CA LEU A 881 19.94 4.08 -2.73
C LEU A 881 20.68 2.94 -2.02
N ALA A 882 19.95 2.03 -1.38
CA ALA A 882 20.48 0.76 -0.90
C ALA A 882 20.72 -0.22 -2.07
N ARG A 883 21.78 -1.03 -1.94
CA ARG A 883 22.25 -1.97 -2.97
C ARG A 883 22.77 -3.27 -2.36
N PHE A 884 23.01 -4.27 -3.20
CA PHE A 884 23.68 -5.52 -2.87
C PHE A 884 24.58 -5.98 -4.02
N ARG A 885 25.76 -6.51 -3.71
CA ARG A 885 26.72 -7.05 -4.69
C ARG A 885 26.78 -8.58 -4.61
N SER A 886 26.68 -9.22 -5.76
CA SER A 886 26.91 -10.66 -5.91
C SER A 886 28.40 -11.02 -5.78
N SER A 887 28.75 -12.30 -5.83
CA SER A 887 30.15 -12.73 -5.97
C SER A 887 30.68 -12.47 -7.38
N TRP A 888 32.01 -12.33 -7.51
CA TRP A 888 32.67 -12.27 -8.81
C TRP A 888 32.56 -13.61 -9.54
N GLN A 889 32.21 -13.55 -10.83
CA GLN A 889 32.00 -14.68 -11.72
C GLN A 889 32.83 -14.53 -13.00
N GLY A 890 33.06 -15.62 -13.72
CA GLY A 890 33.69 -15.59 -15.04
C GLY A 890 32.82 -14.89 -16.09
N MET A 891 33.44 -14.20 -17.05
CA MET A 891 32.74 -13.44 -18.09
C MET A 891 32.21 -14.33 -19.21
N GLN A 892 31.03 -13.98 -19.73
CA GLN A 892 30.42 -14.55 -20.93
C GLN A 892 30.23 -13.47 -22.01
N LEU A 893 30.19 -13.87 -23.29
CA LEU A 893 29.94 -12.93 -24.39
C LEU A 893 28.51 -12.37 -24.40
N THR A 894 27.58 -13.12 -23.81
CA THR A 894 26.20 -12.70 -23.59
C THR A 894 25.83 -13.09 -22.18
N ASN A 895 25.40 -12.13 -21.36
CA ASN A 895 24.89 -12.42 -20.02
C ASN A 895 23.40 -12.11 -20.03
N ASN A 896 22.58 -13.16 -19.98
CA ASN A 896 21.13 -13.03 -19.82
C ASN A 896 20.77 -13.23 -18.35
N ILE A 897 20.09 -12.24 -17.78
CA ILE A 897 19.66 -12.25 -16.39
C ILE A 897 18.17 -12.57 -16.37
N ILE A 898 17.84 -13.64 -15.67
CA ILE A 898 16.52 -14.24 -15.61
C ILE A 898 15.96 -14.07 -14.19
N ARG A 899 14.76 -13.52 -14.07
CA ARG A 899 13.98 -13.58 -12.83
C ARG A 899 13.39 -14.99 -12.69
N GLN A 900 13.63 -15.63 -11.55
CA GLN A 900 13.03 -16.92 -11.20
C GLN A 900 12.85 -17.02 -9.69
N ASP A 901 11.63 -16.73 -9.22
CA ASP A 901 11.33 -16.61 -7.79
C ASP A 901 11.37 -17.96 -7.05
N PHE A 902 11.00 -19.06 -7.72
CA PHE A 902 11.06 -20.45 -7.23
C PHE A 902 11.20 -21.44 -8.40
N GLU A 903 11.58 -22.68 -8.12
CA GLU A 903 12.05 -23.65 -9.15
C GLU A 903 11.03 -23.91 -10.28
N ASN A 904 9.75 -24.05 -9.93
CA ASN A 904 8.68 -24.38 -10.89
C ASN A 904 8.01 -23.16 -11.55
N ILE A 905 8.43 -21.93 -11.24
CA ILE A 905 7.88 -20.75 -11.92
C ILE A 905 8.48 -20.63 -13.31
N LYS A 906 7.68 -20.17 -14.29
CA LYS A 906 8.19 -19.84 -15.61
C LYS A 906 9.26 -18.74 -15.49
N PRO A 907 10.50 -18.96 -15.95
CA PRO A 907 11.53 -17.94 -15.89
C PRO A 907 11.19 -16.76 -16.81
N GLN A 908 11.54 -15.54 -16.38
CA GLN A 908 11.32 -14.31 -17.13
C GLN A 908 12.65 -13.63 -17.43
N LEU A 909 12.94 -13.33 -18.70
CA LEU A 909 14.11 -12.53 -19.05
C LEU A 909 13.95 -11.11 -18.47
N TRP A 910 14.89 -10.71 -17.62
CA TRP A 910 14.89 -9.42 -16.94
C TRP A 910 15.71 -8.39 -17.71
N GLY A 911 16.88 -8.82 -18.19
CA GLY A 911 17.79 -7.99 -18.96
C GLY A 911 18.92 -8.79 -19.58
N SER A 912 19.59 -8.19 -20.55
CA SER A 912 20.73 -8.79 -21.22
C SER A 912 21.90 -7.82 -21.30
N TYR A 913 23.11 -8.38 -21.39
CA TYR A 913 24.33 -7.61 -21.60
C TYR A 913 25.14 -8.19 -22.75
N ASN A 914 25.53 -7.32 -23.68
CA ASN A 914 26.31 -7.67 -24.86
C ASN A 914 27.82 -7.52 -24.60
N GLY A 915 28.40 -8.56 -23.99
CA GLY A 915 29.84 -8.64 -23.74
C GLY A 915 30.67 -8.69 -25.03
N GLU A 916 30.14 -9.22 -26.13
CA GLU A 916 30.81 -9.23 -27.43
C GLU A 916 31.05 -7.80 -27.97
N ALA A 917 30.08 -6.89 -27.79
CA ALA A 917 30.25 -5.49 -28.16
C ALA A 917 31.37 -4.82 -27.34
N LEU A 918 31.42 -5.08 -26.03
CA LEU A 918 32.49 -4.59 -25.17
C LEU A 918 33.85 -5.19 -25.58
N ARG A 919 33.93 -6.50 -25.81
CA ARG A 919 35.16 -7.17 -26.26
C ARG A 919 35.72 -6.54 -27.52
N ARG A 920 34.87 -6.29 -28.53
CA ARG A 920 35.28 -5.62 -29.78
C ARG A 920 35.78 -4.20 -29.53
N LYS A 921 35.14 -3.46 -28.61
CA LYS A 921 35.58 -2.12 -28.21
C LYS A 921 36.95 -2.13 -27.52
N LEU A 922 37.26 -3.19 -26.77
CA LEU A 922 38.54 -3.37 -26.09
C LEU A 922 39.64 -3.95 -27.00
N ASP A 923 39.30 -4.44 -28.19
CA ASP A 923 40.22 -5.15 -29.09
C ASP A 923 40.87 -6.37 -28.41
N MET A 924 40.09 -7.12 -27.63
CA MET A 924 40.53 -8.34 -26.94
C MET A 924 40.14 -9.60 -27.71
N SER A 925 40.95 -10.66 -27.64
CA SER A 925 40.53 -11.97 -28.14
C SER A 925 39.36 -12.52 -27.30
N GLU A 926 38.57 -13.43 -27.87
CA GLU A 926 37.47 -14.08 -27.13
C GLU A 926 37.97 -14.87 -25.93
N GLU A 927 39.10 -15.57 -26.09
CA GLU A 927 39.71 -16.38 -25.04
C GLU A 927 40.22 -15.51 -23.88
N ASP A 928 40.93 -14.42 -24.20
CA ASP A 928 41.42 -13.47 -23.19
C ASP A 928 40.25 -12.82 -22.45
N PHE A 929 39.20 -12.43 -23.16
CA PHE A 929 38.04 -11.79 -22.54
C PHE A 929 37.32 -12.73 -21.57
N LYS A 930 37.13 -14.00 -21.93
CA LYS A 930 36.50 -15.01 -21.05
C LYS A 930 37.37 -15.38 -19.85
N ASN A 931 38.69 -15.48 -20.05
CA ASN A 931 39.62 -15.97 -19.03
C ASN A 931 40.12 -14.88 -18.08
N LEU A 932 40.26 -13.64 -18.55
CA LEU A 932 40.86 -12.55 -17.78
C LEU A 932 39.81 -11.60 -17.17
N ILE A 933 38.68 -11.39 -17.85
CA ILE A 933 37.63 -10.49 -17.35
C ILE A 933 36.70 -11.28 -16.43
N LYS A 934 36.43 -10.69 -15.27
CA LYS A 934 35.40 -11.12 -14.33
C LYS A 934 34.27 -10.11 -14.30
N ILE A 935 33.10 -10.60 -13.91
CA ILE A 935 31.87 -9.82 -13.77
C ILE A 935 31.30 -10.01 -12.38
N GLN A 936 30.81 -8.92 -11.79
CA GLN A 936 30.01 -8.90 -10.58
C GLN A 936 28.74 -8.09 -10.86
N PHE A 937 27.61 -8.58 -10.37
CA PHE A 937 26.32 -7.88 -10.50
C PHE A 937 26.03 -7.11 -9.21
N GLU A 938 25.55 -5.87 -9.36
CA GLU A 938 25.11 -5.00 -8.27
C GLU A 938 23.64 -4.62 -8.51
N ILE A 939 22.76 -4.90 -7.56
CA ILE A 939 21.32 -4.61 -7.66
C ILE A 939 20.90 -3.56 -6.63
N ASN A 940 20.03 -2.62 -7.02
CA ASN A 940 19.49 -1.59 -6.12
C ASN A 940 18.03 -1.87 -5.71
N GLN A 941 17.49 -1.05 -4.79
CA GLN A 941 16.08 -1.15 -4.34
C GLN A 941 15.03 -0.92 -5.45
N LYS A 942 15.40 -0.31 -6.57
CA LYS A 942 14.55 -0.15 -7.77
C LYS A 942 14.64 -1.35 -8.71
N LEU A 943 15.45 -2.36 -8.37
CA LEU A 943 15.77 -3.55 -9.15
C LEU A 943 16.54 -3.28 -10.45
N ASP A 944 17.19 -2.12 -10.56
CA ASP A 944 18.20 -1.91 -11.59
C ASP A 944 19.44 -2.74 -11.26
N ILE A 945 20.00 -3.39 -12.27
CA ILE A 945 21.21 -4.21 -12.16
C ILE A 945 22.34 -3.54 -12.93
N ASP A 946 23.36 -3.11 -12.21
CA ASP A 946 24.64 -2.68 -12.79
C ASP A 946 25.61 -3.86 -12.87
N LEU A 947 26.50 -3.81 -13.86
CA LEU A 947 27.59 -4.75 -14.04
C LEU A 947 28.89 -4.06 -13.66
N LEU A 948 29.65 -4.71 -12.78
CA LEU A 948 31.00 -4.35 -12.43
C LEU A 948 31.94 -5.34 -13.12
N LEU A 949 32.77 -4.84 -14.02
CA LEU A 949 33.71 -5.63 -14.79
C LEU A 949 35.13 -5.33 -14.33
N CYS A 950 35.99 -6.34 -14.26
CA CYS A 950 37.37 -6.18 -13.83
C CYS A 950 38.26 -7.21 -14.53
N GLN A 951 39.47 -6.81 -14.93
CA GLN A 951 40.50 -7.78 -15.29
C GLN A 951 41.15 -8.30 -14.00
N GLY A 952 41.14 -9.63 -13.80
CA GLY A 952 41.70 -10.26 -12.61
C GLY A 952 40.83 -10.06 -11.36
N ASN A 953 41.42 -9.57 -10.27
CA ASN A 953 40.71 -9.27 -9.01
C ASN A 953 40.70 -7.75 -8.77
N PRO A 954 39.61 -7.17 -8.23
CA PRO A 954 39.51 -5.73 -8.04
C PRO A 954 40.55 -5.21 -7.04
N HIS A 955 41.14 -4.06 -7.33
CA HIS A 955 41.91 -3.27 -6.39
C HIS A 955 40.98 -2.38 -5.56
N TYR A 956 41.36 -2.12 -4.31
CA TYR A 956 40.54 -1.35 -3.37
C TYR A 956 41.18 0.01 -3.10
N LEU A 957 40.37 1.06 -3.07
CA LEU A 957 40.78 2.41 -2.72
C LEU A 957 40.69 2.59 -1.19
N ILE A 958 41.81 2.88 -0.55
CA ILE A 958 41.91 3.08 0.90
C ILE A 958 42.09 4.57 1.20
N PRO A 959 41.10 5.22 1.85
CA PRO A 959 41.25 6.59 2.33
C PRO A 959 42.35 6.67 3.39
N ILE A 960 43.27 7.63 3.27
CA ILE A 960 44.35 7.83 4.25
C ILE A 960 43.91 8.65 5.46
N ASN A 961 42.86 9.46 5.32
CA ASN A 961 42.40 10.44 6.33
C ASN A 961 41.36 9.89 7.32
N ILE A 962 41.23 8.57 7.45
CA ILE A 962 40.32 7.94 8.41
C ILE A 962 41.07 7.46 9.67
N PRO A 963 40.42 7.45 10.85
CA PRO A 963 41.04 6.96 12.09
C PRO A 963 41.65 5.57 11.93
N CYS A 964 42.86 5.38 12.47
CA CYS A 964 43.59 4.13 12.36
C CYS A 964 44.32 3.76 13.65
N LEU A 965 44.61 2.46 13.81
CA LEU A 965 45.48 1.92 14.86
C LEU A 965 46.70 1.26 14.23
N ASP A 966 47.83 1.38 14.91
CA ASP A 966 49.07 0.69 14.54
C ASP A 966 49.22 -0.57 15.39
N ALA A 967 48.70 -1.68 14.87
CA ALA A 967 48.79 -2.99 15.53
C ALA A 967 50.25 -3.49 15.55
N ALA A 968 51.04 -3.20 14.50
CA ALA A 968 52.45 -3.57 14.46
C ALA A 968 53.23 -2.96 15.63
N LYS A 969 52.98 -1.68 15.93
CA LYS A 969 53.55 -0.99 17.09
C LYS A 969 53.08 -1.58 18.42
N ALA A 970 51.80 -1.93 18.55
CA ALA A 970 51.27 -2.58 19.76
C ALA A 970 51.88 -3.97 19.99
N LEU A 971 52.10 -4.72 18.90
CA LEU A 971 52.69 -6.06 18.88
C LEU A 971 54.23 -6.07 18.95
N SER A 972 54.87 -4.91 18.82
CA SER A 972 56.34 -4.78 18.69
C SER A 972 56.94 -5.59 17.52
N ILE A 973 56.24 -5.66 16.39
CA ILE A 973 56.68 -6.35 15.16
C ILE A 973 56.71 -5.38 13.97
N SER A 974 57.41 -5.75 12.89
CA SER A 974 57.52 -4.91 11.68
C SER A 974 56.42 -5.17 10.64
N THR A 975 55.89 -6.39 10.59
CA THR A 975 54.90 -6.85 9.61
C THR A 975 53.90 -7.77 10.30
N VAL A 976 52.60 -7.52 10.10
CA VAL A 976 51.51 -8.28 10.76
C VAL A 976 50.96 -9.38 9.87
N ILE A 977 51.11 -9.23 8.55
CA ILE A 977 50.79 -10.26 7.55
C ILE A 977 52.13 -10.79 7.03
N SER A 978 52.35 -12.10 7.08
CA SER A 978 53.56 -12.75 6.59
C SER A 978 53.56 -12.90 5.07
N ASP A 979 54.72 -13.26 4.49
CA ASP A 979 54.86 -13.53 3.05
C ASP A 979 53.99 -14.71 2.58
N GLU A 980 53.64 -15.63 3.49
CA GLU A 980 52.69 -16.73 3.28
C GLU A 980 51.21 -16.31 3.43
N ALA A 981 50.92 -15.01 3.50
CA ALA A 981 49.59 -14.46 3.70
C ALA A 981 48.90 -14.94 4.99
N GLN A 982 49.66 -15.12 6.07
CA GLN A 982 49.12 -15.47 7.39
C GLN A 982 49.23 -14.29 8.35
N VAL A 983 48.25 -14.14 9.23
CA VAL A 983 48.31 -13.14 10.31
C VAL A 983 49.09 -13.74 11.48
N VAL A 984 50.00 -12.97 12.08
CA VAL A 984 50.92 -13.47 13.13
C VAL A 984 50.20 -13.80 14.44
N CYS A 985 49.05 -13.19 14.71
CA CYS A 985 48.25 -13.37 15.93
C CYS A 985 46.76 -13.23 15.63
N ASP A 986 45.90 -13.74 16.53
CA ASP A 986 44.47 -13.48 16.45
C ASP A 986 44.21 -12.02 16.77
N ILE A 987 43.28 -11.39 16.06
CA ILE A 987 42.75 -10.06 16.36
C ILE A 987 41.24 -10.17 16.54
N ALA A 988 40.73 -9.64 17.64
CA ALA A 988 39.32 -9.72 18.01
C ALA A 988 38.76 -8.40 18.53
N VAL A 989 37.44 -8.28 18.48
CA VAL A 989 36.65 -7.21 19.11
C VAL A 989 35.65 -7.80 20.11
N ASN A 990 35.06 -6.95 20.96
CA ASN A 990 34.08 -7.31 22.00
C ASN A 990 34.60 -8.27 23.11
N VAL A 991 35.93 -8.34 23.31
CA VAL A 991 36.55 -9.25 24.28
C VAL A 991 36.14 -8.89 25.72
N ALA A 992 36.21 -7.62 26.11
CA ALA A 992 35.85 -7.20 27.47
C ALA A 992 34.34 -7.34 27.76
N GLU A 993 33.51 -7.08 26.76
CA GLU A 993 32.05 -7.22 26.81
C GLU A 993 31.64 -8.69 26.99
N SER A 994 32.34 -9.62 26.32
CA SER A 994 32.11 -11.06 26.46
C SER A 994 32.43 -11.60 27.86
N ALA A 995 33.50 -11.09 28.48
CA ALA A 995 33.92 -11.47 29.82
C ALA A 995 32.92 -11.04 30.91
N ASN A 996 32.27 -9.88 30.73
CA ASN A 996 31.26 -9.36 31.66
C ASN A 996 29.89 -10.05 31.52
N ALA A 997 29.59 -10.65 30.36
CA ALA A 997 28.28 -11.24 30.05
C ALA A 997 28.14 -12.73 30.41
N LEU A 998 29.12 -13.34 31.09
CA LEU A 998 29.16 -14.79 31.43
C LEU A 998 29.01 -15.73 30.20
N LYS A 999 29.28 -15.24 28.98
CA LYS A 999 29.33 -16.04 27.75
C LYS A 999 30.78 -16.06 27.26
N THR A 1000 31.47 -17.19 27.46
CA THR A 1000 32.90 -17.36 27.15
C THR A 1000 33.25 -17.17 25.66
N ASP A 1001 32.25 -17.22 24.78
CA ASP A 1001 32.41 -17.26 23.32
C ASP A 1001 31.81 -16.04 22.62
N ALA A 1002 31.55 -14.93 23.35
CA ALA A 1002 30.86 -13.76 22.81
C ALA A 1002 31.78 -12.69 22.17
N HIS A 1003 33.09 -12.94 22.07
CA HIS A 1003 34.01 -12.07 21.33
C HIS A 1003 34.08 -12.49 19.86
N THR A 1004 34.34 -11.54 18.96
CA THR A 1004 34.39 -11.82 17.51
C THR A 1004 35.84 -11.71 17.04
N VAL A 1005 36.44 -12.86 16.71
CA VAL A 1005 37.75 -12.90 16.03
C VAL A 1005 37.55 -12.42 14.59
N ILE A 1006 38.22 -11.33 14.22
CA ILE A 1006 38.12 -10.69 12.90
C ILE A 1006 39.28 -11.10 11.99
N PHE A 1007 40.45 -11.39 12.55
CA PHE A 1007 41.58 -11.97 11.84
C PHE A 1007 42.16 -13.11 12.70
N GLN A 1008 42.28 -14.30 12.12
CA GLN A 1008 42.71 -15.51 12.83
C GLN A 1008 44.15 -15.85 12.44
N ALA A 1009 44.99 -16.14 13.43
CA ALA A 1009 46.34 -16.60 13.22
C ALA A 1009 46.35 -17.94 12.48
N GLN A 1010 47.40 -18.18 11.69
CA GLN A 1010 47.62 -19.43 10.93
C GLN A 1010 46.55 -19.79 9.88
N LYS A 1011 45.46 -19.03 9.76
CA LYS A 1011 44.55 -19.13 8.61
C LYS A 1011 45.31 -18.67 7.36
N ASP A 1012 45.24 -19.46 6.30
CA ASP A 1012 45.76 -19.09 4.99
C ASP A 1012 44.80 -18.07 4.33
N TYR A 1013 45.27 -16.82 4.20
CA TYR A 1013 44.53 -15.75 3.54
C TYR A 1013 44.96 -15.50 2.09
N SER A 1014 45.70 -16.40 1.44
CA SER A 1014 46.19 -16.22 0.06
C SER A 1014 45.07 -15.83 -0.93
N ASN A 1015 43.87 -16.40 -0.80
CA ASN A 1015 42.69 -16.09 -1.62
C ASN A 1015 41.88 -14.85 -1.15
N GLU A 1016 42.16 -14.35 0.06
CA GLU A 1016 41.49 -13.20 0.69
C GLU A 1016 42.35 -11.93 0.65
N LEU A 1017 43.66 -12.06 0.39
CA LEU A 1017 44.58 -10.95 0.24
C LEU A 1017 44.16 -10.05 -0.93
N ARG A 1018 44.06 -8.75 -0.67
CA ARG A 1018 43.63 -7.72 -1.62
C ARG A 1018 44.74 -6.72 -1.85
N VAL A 1019 44.74 -6.12 -3.05
CA VAL A 1019 45.63 -5.00 -3.39
C VAL A 1019 44.94 -3.70 -3.02
N PHE A 1020 45.64 -2.87 -2.27
CA PHE A 1020 45.20 -1.56 -1.81
C PHE A 1020 45.90 -0.46 -2.61
N ARG A 1021 45.13 0.55 -2.99
CA ARG A 1021 45.59 1.84 -3.53
C ARG A 1021 45.25 2.90 -2.52
N TYR A 1022 46.24 3.57 -1.97
CA TYR A 1022 46.00 4.63 -1.00
C TYR A 1022 45.68 5.94 -1.71
N ASP A 1023 44.65 6.64 -1.25
CA ASP A 1023 44.23 7.93 -1.82
C ASP A 1023 45.11 9.07 -1.27
N ASP A 1024 46.34 9.20 -1.79
CA ASP A 1024 47.36 10.16 -1.36
C ASP A 1024 47.62 11.23 -2.44
N GLY A 1025 46.55 11.87 -2.90
CA GLY A 1025 46.59 12.88 -3.95
C GLY A 1025 46.85 12.29 -5.34
N ASP A 1026 47.76 12.88 -6.12
CA ASP A 1026 48.08 12.45 -7.50
C ASP A 1026 48.82 11.09 -7.56
N VAL A 1027 49.36 10.63 -6.43
CA VAL A 1027 50.07 9.35 -6.33
C VAL A 1027 49.20 8.36 -5.56
N GLN A 1028 48.89 7.22 -6.17
CA GLN A 1028 48.16 6.13 -5.52
C GLN A 1028 49.11 4.96 -5.20
N PRO A 1029 49.87 5.03 -4.08
CA PRO A 1029 50.82 3.98 -3.74
C PRO A 1029 50.10 2.66 -3.49
N GLN A 1030 50.78 1.58 -3.88
CA GLN A 1030 50.27 0.21 -3.77
C GLN A 1030 50.67 -0.43 -2.45
N GLY A 1031 49.76 -1.16 -1.82
CA GLY A 1031 50.04 -2.10 -0.73
C GLY A 1031 49.15 -3.34 -0.83
N LYS A 1032 49.32 -4.30 0.08
CA LYS A 1032 48.35 -5.40 0.24
C LYS A 1032 47.76 -5.43 1.64
N GLY A 1033 46.62 -6.10 1.76
CA GLY A 1033 45.97 -6.30 3.05
C GLY A 1033 44.71 -7.15 2.99
N LEU A 1034 44.04 -7.25 4.13
CA LEU A 1034 42.83 -8.00 4.36
C LEU A 1034 41.68 -7.07 4.71
N ILE A 1035 40.46 -7.45 4.35
CA ILE A 1035 39.21 -6.74 4.66
C ILE A 1035 38.25 -7.75 5.28
N THR A 1036 37.61 -7.39 6.39
CA THR A 1036 36.55 -8.18 7.02
C THR A 1036 35.44 -7.28 7.54
N GLU A 1037 34.21 -7.79 7.58
CA GLU A 1037 33.07 -7.10 8.19
C GLU A 1037 33.23 -7.07 9.71
N LEU A 1038 32.80 -5.97 10.33
CA LEU A 1038 32.74 -5.79 11.77
C LEU A 1038 31.35 -6.14 12.31
N PRO A 1039 31.25 -6.72 13.53
CA PRO A 1039 29.97 -6.82 14.21
C PRO A 1039 29.40 -5.43 14.55
N ALA A 1040 28.11 -5.37 14.85
CA ALA A 1040 27.44 -4.14 15.28
C ALA A 1040 28.21 -3.42 16.40
N PHE A 1041 28.27 -2.09 16.33
CA PHE A 1041 28.98 -1.30 17.32
C PHE A 1041 28.32 -1.43 18.71
N PRO A 1042 29.12 -1.52 19.78
CA PRO A 1042 28.59 -1.49 21.15
C PRO A 1042 27.97 -0.13 21.45
N ALA A 1043 27.13 -0.06 22.51
CA ALA A 1043 26.47 1.18 22.93
C ALA A 1043 27.43 2.34 23.26
N SER A 1044 28.72 2.07 23.46
CA SER A 1044 29.77 3.06 23.63
C SER A 1044 30.13 3.82 22.33
N GLY A 1045 29.69 3.32 21.17
CA GLY A 1045 30.04 3.84 19.85
C GLY A 1045 31.49 3.58 19.44
N LYS A 1046 32.19 2.64 20.10
CA LYS A 1046 33.61 2.35 19.82
C LYS A 1046 33.91 0.86 19.92
N HIS A 1047 34.60 0.32 18.92
CA HIS A 1047 35.15 -1.04 19.00
C HIS A 1047 36.53 -1.00 19.67
N THR A 1048 36.73 -1.89 20.63
CA THR A 1048 38.03 -2.12 21.27
C THR A 1048 38.69 -3.35 20.65
N PHE A 1049 39.89 -3.18 20.10
CA PHE A 1049 40.63 -4.22 19.40
C PHE A 1049 41.66 -4.87 20.33
N TYR A 1050 41.70 -6.19 20.31
CA TYR A 1050 42.62 -7.01 21.09
C TYR A 1050 43.40 -7.96 20.19
N PHE A 1051 44.57 -8.39 20.63
CA PHE A 1051 45.32 -9.47 20.01
C PHE A 1051 45.58 -10.63 20.97
N GLN A 1052 45.82 -11.82 20.42
CA GLN A 1052 46.25 -12.99 21.17
C GLN A 1052 47.26 -13.82 20.36
N PHE A 1053 48.43 -14.08 20.93
CA PHE A 1053 49.38 -15.03 20.36
C PHE A 1053 49.02 -16.44 20.81
N HIS A 1054 49.01 -17.39 19.87
CA HIS A 1054 48.91 -18.80 20.20
C HIS A 1054 50.28 -19.32 20.69
N ASN A 1055 50.62 -19.01 21.94
CA ASN A 1055 51.83 -19.49 22.61
C ASN A 1055 51.43 -20.50 23.72
N PRO A 1056 52.07 -21.68 23.84
CA PRO A 1056 51.75 -22.69 24.86
C PRO A 1056 51.85 -22.23 26.33
N GLN A 1057 52.28 -20.99 26.61
CA GLN A 1057 52.43 -20.45 27.97
C GLN A 1057 51.41 -19.36 28.38
N SER A 1058 50.62 -18.78 27.46
CA SER A 1058 49.60 -17.76 27.80
C SER A 1058 48.56 -17.58 26.70
N ASN A 1059 47.28 -17.78 27.04
CA ASN A 1059 46.12 -17.51 26.17
C ASN A 1059 45.46 -16.16 26.52
N LYS A 1060 46.23 -15.12 26.86
CA LYS A 1060 45.67 -13.84 27.29
C LYS A 1060 45.44 -12.89 26.10
N TRP A 1061 44.27 -12.27 26.05
CA TRP A 1061 43.98 -11.15 25.14
C TRP A 1061 44.65 -9.86 25.63
N GLU A 1062 45.37 -9.19 24.75
CA GLU A 1062 46.07 -7.92 25.01
C GLU A 1062 45.52 -6.79 24.14
N LEU A 1063 45.51 -5.56 24.67
CA LEU A 1063 44.85 -4.41 24.03
C LEU A 1063 45.70 -3.82 22.90
N ILE A 1064 45.12 -3.67 21.71
CA ILE A 1064 45.70 -2.86 20.61
C ILE A 1064 45.30 -1.39 20.77
N GLY A 1065 44.00 -1.13 20.96
CA GLY A 1065 43.44 0.22 21.03
C GLY A 1065 41.94 0.26 20.73
N GLN A 1066 41.40 1.47 20.52
CA GLN A 1066 39.98 1.70 20.24
C GLN A 1066 39.80 2.52 18.97
N LEU A 1067 38.83 2.16 18.13
CA LEU A 1067 38.40 2.96 17.00
C LEU A 1067 36.90 3.31 17.12
N PRO A 1068 36.53 4.58 16.89
CA PRO A 1068 35.14 5.00 16.94
C PRO A 1068 34.35 4.50 15.74
N GLU A 1069 33.03 4.42 15.90
CA GLU A 1069 32.10 4.33 14.79
C GLU A 1069 32.30 5.54 13.86
N PRO A 1070 32.51 5.32 12.55
CA PRO A 1070 32.58 6.42 11.59
C PRO A 1070 31.29 7.25 11.61
N GLU A 1071 31.41 8.57 11.54
CA GLU A 1071 30.22 9.43 11.45
C GLU A 1071 29.53 9.26 10.10
N VAL A 1072 28.37 8.61 10.11
CA VAL A 1072 27.55 8.37 8.93
C VAL A 1072 26.18 8.99 9.11
N LYS A 1073 25.72 9.74 8.10
CA LYS A 1073 24.33 10.17 7.98
C LYS A 1073 23.69 9.38 6.84
N SER A 1074 22.95 8.33 7.18
CA SER A 1074 22.22 7.51 6.22
C SER A 1074 20.83 7.16 6.70
N GLU A 1075 19.90 7.03 5.77
CA GLU A 1075 18.57 6.47 6.00
C GLU A 1075 18.50 4.96 5.72
N TYR A 1076 19.60 4.34 5.28
CA TYR A 1076 19.69 2.93 4.91
C TYR A 1076 20.50 2.14 5.93
N PRO A 1077 20.34 0.80 5.99
CA PRO A 1077 21.24 -0.05 6.75
C PRO A 1077 22.70 0.18 6.33
N CYS A 1078 23.60 0.28 7.32
CA CYS A 1078 25.04 0.45 7.12
C CYS A 1078 25.76 -0.81 7.59
N ARG A 1079 26.76 -1.24 6.83
CA ARG A 1079 27.72 -2.26 7.27
C ARG A 1079 29.08 -1.60 7.49
N TYR A 1080 29.81 -2.09 8.47
CA TYR A 1080 31.13 -1.55 8.81
C TYR A 1080 32.17 -2.60 8.54
N TYR A 1081 33.31 -2.17 8.01
CA TYR A 1081 34.40 -3.06 7.66
C TYR A 1081 35.69 -2.59 8.33
N VAL A 1082 36.59 -3.53 8.58
CA VAL A 1082 37.95 -3.25 9.04
C VAL A 1082 38.95 -3.76 8.01
N SER A 1083 39.91 -2.92 7.67
CA SER A 1083 41.04 -3.30 6.82
C SER A 1083 42.33 -3.39 7.64
N LEU A 1084 43.13 -4.43 7.39
CA LEU A 1084 44.48 -4.61 7.94
C LEU A 1084 45.48 -4.64 6.77
N ASN A 1085 46.48 -3.77 6.76
CA ASN A 1085 47.55 -3.84 5.77
C ASN A 1085 48.78 -4.60 6.28
N GLU A 1086 49.73 -4.93 5.39
CA GLU A 1086 50.97 -5.65 5.72
C GLU A 1086 51.78 -4.97 6.84
N LYS A 1087 51.74 -3.64 6.90
CA LYS A 1087 52.40 -2.81 7.93
C LYS A 1087 51.67 -2.79 9.28
N GLY A 1088 50.56 -3.52 9.42
CA GLY A 1088 49.81 -3.61 10.68
C GLY A 1088 48.86 -2.46 10.98
N ILE A 1089 48.51 -1.63 9.98
CA ILE A 1089 47.58 -0.52 10.19
C ILE A 1089 46.14 -1.02 10.04
N LEU A 1090 45.38 -0.94 11.14
CA LEU A 1090 43.95 -1.19 11.20
C LEU A 1090 43.16 0.09 10.90
N ARG A 1091 42.18 0.02 10.00
CA ARG A 1091 41.25 1.13 9.70
C ARG A 1091 39.83 0.63 9.71
N VAL A 1092 38.93 1.40 10.33
CA VAL A 1092 37.49 1.16 10.29
C VAL A 1092 36.89 2.00 9.18
N HIS A 1093 36.18 1.34 8.27
CA HIS A 1093 35.51 1.92 7.13
C HIS A 1093 34.01 1.97 7.39
N ALA A 1094 33.40 3.10 7.07
CA ALA A 1094 31.97 3.16 6.82
C ALA A 1094 31.71 2.48 5.47
N PHE A 1095 30.75 1.56 5.43
CA PHE A 1095 30.35 0.82 4.22
C PHE A 1095 31.45 -0.11 3.67
N GLU A 1096 31.15 -0.77 2.56
CA GLU A 1096 32.14 -1.57 1.85
C GLU A 1096 33.33 -0.71 1.40
N VAL A 1097 34.54 -1.27 1.52
CA VAL A 1097 35.75 -0.62 1.03
C VAL A 1097 35.62 -0.41 -0.49
N PRO A 1098 35.71 0.83 -1.00
CA PRO A 1098 35.48 1.13 -2.41
C PRO A 1098 36.46 0.41 -3.34
N TYR A 1099 35.99 -0.01 -4.51
CA TYR A 1099 36.87 -0.43 -5.60
C TYR A 1099 37.56 0.76 -6.25
N LEU A 1100 38.71 0.52 -6.86
CA LEU A 1100 39.33 1.45 -7.80
C LEU A 1100 38.53 1.43 -9.11
N THR A 1101 37.71 2.46 -9.34
CA THR A 1101 36.79 2.52 -10.49
C THR A 1101 37.29 3.45 -11.60
N SER A 1102 36.82 3.19 -12.83
CA SER A 1102 36.97 4.11 -13.97
C SER A 1102 35.71 4.06 -14.85
N SER A 1103 35.37 5.19 -15.48
CA SER A 1103 34.27 5.29 -16.45
C SER A 1103 34.73 5.00 -17.89
N ASP A 1104 36.03 4.88 -18.15
CA ASP A 1104 36.55 4.48 -19.46
C ASP A 1104 36.68 2.95 -19.51
N PRO A 1105 35.99 2.25 -20.43
CA PRO A 1105 36.12 0.81 -20.57
C PRO A 1105 37.57 0.35 -20.84
N ASN A 1106 38.44 1.19 -21.42
CA ASN A 1106 39.84 0.83 -21.64
C ASN A 1106 40.61 0.52 -20.34
N CYS A 1107 40.10 0.91 -19.17
CA CYS A 1107 40.69 0.51 -17.89
C CYS A 1107 40.73 -1.02 -17.69
N LEU A 1108 39.86 -1.78 -18.36
CA LEU A 1108 39.84 -3.24 -18.35
C LEU A 1108 41.04 -3.91 -19.04
N LYS A 1109 41.94 -3.11 -19.64
CA LYS A 1109 43.25 -3.58 -20.13
C LYS A 1109 44.32 -3.60 -19.02
N GLN A 1110 43.97 -3.11 -17.83
CA GLN A 1110 44.83 -3.08 -16.66
C GLN A 1110 44.18 -3.87 -15.53
N GLU A 1111 44.97 -4.68 -14.85
CA GLU A 1111 44.49 -5.49 -13.74
C GLU A 1111 43.99 -4.60 -12.58
N GLY A 1112 42.84 -4.99 -12.02
CA GLY A 1112 42.30 -4.44 -10.78
C GLY A 1112 41.52 -3.13 -10.88
N TYR A 1113 41.41 -2.50 -12.06
CA TYR A 1113 40.42 -1.44 -12.28
C TYR A 1113 39.03 -2.05 -12.49
N VAL A 1114 38.01 -1.39 -11.93
CA VAL A 1114 36.61 -1.77 -12.09
C VAL A 1114 35.91 -0.80 -13.03
N PHE A 1115 35.41 -1.32 -14.15
CA PHE A 1115 34.53 -0.60 -15.06
C PHE A 1115 33.07 -0.89 -14.69
N ARG A 1116 32.24 0.14 -14.65
CA ARG A 1116 30.79 0.03 -14.39
C ARG A 1116 30.01 0.21 -15.69
N ASP A 1117 29.09 -0.70 -15.94
CA ASP A 1117 28.13 -0.65 -17.04
C ASP A 1117 26.73 -1.01 -16.52
N THR A 1118 25.68 -0.84 -17.32
CA THR A 1118 24.29 -1.10 -16.89
C THR A 1118 23.66 -2.21 -17.72
N LEU A 1119 22.89 -3.08 -17.07
CA LEU A 1119 22.13 -4.14 -17.74
C LEU A 1119 21.04 -3.52 -18.61
N GLN A 1120 20.91 -3.98 -19.86
CA GLN A 1120 19.82 -3.53 -20.72
C GLN A 1120 18.54 -4.29 -20.33
N ALA A 1121 17.62 -3.57 -19.67
CA ALA A 1121 16.32 -4.12 -19.29
C ALA A 1121 15.52 -4.53 -20.54
N GLN A 1122 14.77 -5.63 -20.43
CA GLN A 1122 13.88 -6.10 -21.48
C GLN A 1122 12.42 -5.75 -21.17
N PRO A 1123 11.59 -5.51 -22.20
CA PRO A 1123 10.15 -5.34 -22.01
C PRO A 1123 9.51 -6.66 -21.54
N ASN A 1124 8.26 -6.57 -21.07
CA ASN A 1124 7.54 -7.76 -20.63
C ASN A 1124 7.11 -8.65 -21.81
N ASP A 1125 7.23 -9.97 -21.64
CA ASP A 1125 6.67 -10.95 -22.58
C ASP A 1125 5.14 -11.00 -22.46
N VAL A 1126 4.44 -10.41 -23.43
CA VAL A 1126 2.97 -10.46 -23.53
C VAL A 1126 2.56 -11.55 -24.51
N ARG A 1127 1.80 -12.55 -24.05
CA ARG A 1127 1.27 -13.62 -24.89
C ARG A 1127 -0.09 -13.24 -25.46
N ALA A 1128 -0.22 -13.17 -26.79
CA ALA A 1128 -1.49 -12.85 -27.47
C ALA A 1128 -2.62 -13.85 -27.12
N GLU A 1129 -2.28 -15.13 -26.93
CA GLU A 1129 -3.23 -16.18 -26.52
C GLU A 1129 -3.87 -15.94 -25.14
N ARG A 1130 -3.20 -15.18 -24.26
CA ARG A 1130 -3.72 -14.76 -22.94
C ARG A 1130 -4.29 -13.34 -22.97
N ASP A 1131 -4.24 -12.67 -24.11
CA ASP A 1131 -4.78 -11.34 -24.30
C ASP A 1131 -6.11 -11.38 -25.08
N PRO A 1132 -7.25 -11.26 -24.39
CA PRO A 1132 -8.56 -11.29 -25.03
C PRO A 1132 -8.76 -10.14 -26.03
N PHE A 1133 -8.09 -9.00 -25.83
CA PHE A 1133 -8.26 -7.81 -26.65
C PHE A 1133 -7.20 -7.66 -27.76
N SER A 1134 -6.44 -8.72 -28.03
CA SER A 1134 -5.47 -8.78 -29.14
C SER A 1134 -6.13 -8.78 -30.53
N GLY A 1135 -7.43 -9.08 -30.60
CA GLY A 1135 -8.19 -9.26 -31.83
C GLY A 1135 -8.05 -10.64 -32.47
N GLU A 1136 -7.35 -11.59 -31.82
CA GLU A 1136 -7.09 -12.94 -32.33
C GLU A 1136 -8.14 -14.00 -31.94
N HIS A 1137 -9.14 -13.63 -31.12
CA HIS A 1137 -10.10 -14.57 -30.48
C HIS A 1137 -11.50 -14.59 -31.09
#